data_AF-A0A0D1YWQ7-F1
#
_entry.id   AF-A0A0D1YWQ7-F1
#
_cell.length_a   1.000
_cell.length_b   1.000
_cell.length_c   1.000
_cell.angle_alpha   90.00
_cell.angle_beta   90.00
_cell.angle_gamma   90.00
#
_symmetry.space_group_name_H-M   'P 1'
#
loop_
_entity.id
_entity.type
_entity.pdbx_description
1 polymer ?
#
loop_
_entity_poly.entity_id
_entity_poly.type
_entity_poly.pdbx_seq_one_letter_code
_entity_poly.pdbx_strand_id
1 'polypeptide(L)'
;MPLLRKGDPRRSQQNLMMESKSSAEASSITLNEGMDRYLEPPSAHPVYGNYTEDVPLQEQQSLTPRRPPMSEYHNRTLSDLGPESIEGSPIDSPHHSHYPPFGPRANSAMSDAGTMNNSPYNSGSPYPGGSPYPAGTPWRSQETLRPLVPDAPQTYMRRDWVKDGSIAQLKSRDDKEFIYGWKKWLFRWVAPVLGITTLALYWVYFGMRITFVVQAQTKFHAPFPLAWVFIAIEISVAIPIFMQTFWSLFIMKKRRRPQLRLVGNDVPTVDVFITCCGEDDDVILDTVRASCDLDYPMDRFRVVLLDDGKSDHLKQVLNDMRELFPNLYYMRRPKFPGVPHHFKAGNLNYGLDEVHNLPGGASEYMAALDADMIPEQHWLRAVMPHMLLDEKMGLACPPQLFYNVPKGDPLCQSLDFFVHVSEPVKDAMGVAWCTGSGYVVRRMALDQIGGFPLGSLAEDVATSTRLLGRGWKTAYIHEPLQFGTVPEDYGSHLKQRTRWAIGTVDTSFKLKFCLYGDDVKHMTFAQRMSSFIYAFLSLFNIFLTLSIFAMPIVLIINKPLVAYSNNDELRLLIRTCFALTICNRLCEFVLYIPAGYHTGQRGSRSQLWMSPYIALTIIRSFILPTWLGGQTQAFKPTGSLQSALNERNPKLRAPMWRRIWTVMVNYLAGFHVAYVYWVLVAVTLSSYRAFLQHGVRAKLIENLTHAWWVPLSWIMVVSSFWIPFTYAVDPPSMPDRESLLVRDPKTGVAHPTKESKTIAFRGQTLWFEFEYTFTTVFTSVIFAATFFYI
;
A
#
# COMPACT_ATOMS: atom_id res chain seq x y z
N MET A 1 -42.11 -22.75 35.90
CA MET A 1 -43.10 -22.13 36.82
C MET A 1 -42.66 -20.68 37.05
N PRO A 2 -43.55 -19.67 37.09
CA PRO A 2 -45.04 -19.67 37.13
C PRO A 2 -45.67 -19.32 35.75
N LEU A 3 -46.80 -19.85 35.27
CA LEU A 3 -48.24 -19.72 35.67
C LEU A 3 -48.73 -18.25 35.65
N LEU A 4 -49.83 -17.81 35.01
CA LEU A 4 -50.89 -18.39 34.17
C LEU A 4 -51.77 -17.25 33.59
N ARG A 5 -52.10 -17.34 32.29
CA ARG A 5 -53.34 -16.95 31.53
C ARG A 5 -54.33 -15.86 31.99
N LYS A 6 -54.78 -15.08 31.00
CA LYS A 6 -56.18 -14.88 30.47
C LYS A 6 -56.08 -13.86 29.29
N GLY A 7 -56.78 -13.89 28.15
CA GLY A 7 -57.86 -14.70 27.57
C GLY A 7 -58.07 -14.25 26.09
N ASP A 8 -58.68 -15.14 25.31
CA ASP A 8 -59.02 -15.18 23.86
C ASP A 8 -60.07 -14.10 23.41
N PRO A 9 -60.64 -14.05 22.16
CA PRO A 9 -60.22 -14.48 20.80
C PRO A 9 -60.46 -13.41 19.69
N ARG A 10 -59.87 -13.57 18.48
CA ARG A 10 -60.54 -13.51 17.14
C ARG A 10 -59.55 -13.61 15.95
N ARG A 11 -59.57 -14.78 15.29
CA ARG A 11 -59.49 -15.13 13.84
C ARG A 11 -58.67 -14.19 12.92
N SER A 12 -57.62 -14.57 12.17
CA SER A 12 -57.24 -15.80 11.43
C SER A 12 -58.31 -16.36 10.48
N GLN A 13 -58.13 -16.09 9.18
CA GLN A 13 -58.51 -16.99 8.10
C GLN A 13 -57.24 -17.73 7.62
N GLN A 14 -57.22 -19.00 8.00
CA GLN A 14 -56.53 -20.15 7.42
C GLN A 14 -57.35 -20.54 6.13
N ASN A 15 -56.91 -21.29 5.11
CA ASN A 15 -56.14 -22.54 5.17
C ASN A 15 -56.16 -23.32 3.82
N LEU A 16 -55.38 -24.42 3.77
CA LEU A 16 -55.57 -25.73 3.06
C LEU A 16 -55.10 -25.80 1.59
N MET A 17 -54.56 -26.88 1.02
CA MET A 17 -54.35 -28.33 1.33
C MET A 17 -53.45 -28.87 0.16
N MET A 18 -52.61 -29.92 0.21
CA MET A 18 -52.81 -31.40 0.28
C MET A 18 -51.41 -32.04 0.01
N GLU A 19 -50.94 -33.05 0.75
CA GLU A 19 -50.84 -34.51 0.38
C GLU A 19 -50.29 -34.84 -1.03
N SER A 20 -49.54 -35.90 -1.35
CA SER A 20 -48.74 -36.95 -0.69
C SER A 20 -48.11 -37.83 -1.80
N LYS A 21 -47.03 -38.59 -1.50
CA LYS A 21 -46.49 -39.79 -2.21
C LYS A 21 -45.82 -39.59 -3.59
N SER A 22 -44.75 -40.30 -3.99
CA SER A 22 -43.96 -41.41 -3.41
C SER A 22 -42.70 -41.68 -4.27
N SER A 23 -41.70 -42.36 -3.65
CA SER A 23 -40.76 -43.38 -4.19
C SER A 23 -39.86 -43.00 -5.39
N ALA A 24 -38.59 -43.37 -5.53
CA ALA A 24 -37.61 -44.30 -4.94
C ALA A 24 -36.39 -44.20 -5.94
N GLU A 25 -35.13 -44.57 -5.71
CA GLU A 25 -34.54 -45.65 -4.94
C GLU A 25 -33.02 -45.40 -4.86
N ALA A 26 -32.37 -46.08 -3.92
CA ALA A 26 -30.95 -45.95 -3.59
C ALA A 26 -30.04 -46.85 -4.45
N SER A 27 -28.77 -46.45 -4.59
CA SER A 27 -27.67 -47.41 -4.69
C SER A 27 -26.38 -46.86 -4.08
N SER A 28 -25.86 -47.64 -3.14
CA SER A 28 -24.50 -47.61 -2.58
C SER A 28 -23.44 -47.84 -3.67
N ILE A 29 -22.20 -47.35 -3.48
CA ILE A 29 -20.93 -48.12 -3.57
C ILE A 29 -19.69 -47.18 -3.56
N THR A 30 -18.82 -47.46 -2.58
CA THR A 30 -17.35 -47.32 -2.47
C THR A 30 -16.58 -46.02 -2.72
N LEU A 31 -15.79 -45.70 -1.69
CA LEU A 31 -14.43 -45.14 -1.74
C LEU A 31 -13.67 -45.45 -3.04
N ASN A 32 -13.16 -44.42 -3.70
CA ASN A 32 -11.92 -44.55 -4.46
C ASN A 32 -11.13 -43.24 -4.44
N GLU A 33 -9.85 -43.40 -4.14
CA GLU A 33 -8.78 -42.41 -4.25
C GLU A 33 -8.68 -41.90 -5.68
N GLY A 34 -8.36 -40.60 -5.85
CA GLY A 34 -8.31 -39.96 -7.16
C GLY A 34 -7.71 -38.56 -7.08
N MET A 35 -6.44 -38.51 -6.66
CA MET A 35 -5.55 -37.37 -6.77
C MET A 35 -5.13 -37.25 -8.24
N ASP A 36 -5.67 -36.29 -9.00
CA ASP A 36 -4.99 -35.55 -10.08
C ASP A 36 -5.95 -34.74 -10.98
N ARG A 37 -5.39 -33.65 -11.53
CA ARG A 37 -5.82 -32.81 -12.68
C ARG A 37 -6.57 -31.50 -12.37
N TYR A 38 -5.77 -30.44 -12.15
CA TYR A 38 -5.98 -29.14 -12.79
C TYR A 38 -4.64 -28.67 -13.39
N LEU A 39 -4.38 -29.11 -14.62
CA LEU A 39 -3.42 -28.50 -15.54
C LEU A 39 -4.16 -28.37 -16.87
N GLU A 40 -4.82 -27.23 -17.08
CA GLU A 40 -5.22 -26.82 -18.42
C GLU A 40 -4.08 -25.98 -19.03
N PRO A 41 -3.68 -26.24 -20.28
CA PRO A 41 -2.70 -25.40 -20.99
C PRO A 41 -3.34 -24.05 -21.38
N PRO A 42 -2.53 -23.01 -21.63
CA PRO A 42 -3.04 -21.67 -21.90
C PRO A 42 -3.87 -21.65 -23.19
N SER A 43 -5.17 -21.37 -23.07
CA SER A 43 -6.05 -21.15 -24.22
C SER A 43 -5.76 -19.78 -24.84
N ALA A 44 -5.60 -19.79 -26.15
CA ALA A 44 -5.42 -18.60 -26.97
C ALA A 44 -6.64 -17.68 -26.85
N HIS A 45 -6.37 -16.37 -26.76
CA HIS A 45 -7.36 -15.30 -26.82
C HIS A 45 -8.27 -15.46 -28.06
N PRO A 46 -9.61 -15.35 -27.94
CA PRO A 46 -10.44 -15.19 -29.12
C PRO A 46 -10.22 -13.79 -29.69
N VAL A 47 -9.64 -13.73 -30.89
CA VAL A 47 -9.57 -12.54 -31.74
C VAL A 47 -11.01 -12.14 -32.06
N TYR A 48 -11.44 -10.95 -31.63
CA TYR A 48 -12.73 -10.38 -32.00
C TYR A 48 -12.74 -10.07 -33.51
N GLY A 49 -13.43 -10.90 -34.28
CA GLY A 49 -13.71 -10.67 -35.69
C GLY A 49 -14.82 -9.65 -35.90
N ASN A 50 -14.70 -8.87 -36.97
CA ASN A 50 -15.67 -7.87 -37.44
C ASN A 50 -17.09 -8.43 -37.51
N TYR A 51 -18.03 -7.79 -36.80
CA TYR A 51 -19.46 -7.97 -37.02
C TYR A 51 -20.04 -6.68 -37.59
N THR A 52 -20.51 -6.76 -38.84
CA THR A 52 -21.43 -5.82 -39.47
C THR A 52 -22.83 -6.03 -38.88
N GLU A 53 -23.42 -4.99 -38.29
CA GLU A 53 -24.81 -4.98 -37.83
C GLU A 53 -25.76 -4.65 -38.98
N ASP A 54 -26.65 -5.59 -39.33
CA ASP A 54 -27.89 -5.31 -40.05
C ASP A 54 -28.96 -4.89 -39.03
N VAL A 55 -29.41 -3.64 -39.12
CA VAL A 55 -30.48 -3.07 -38.27
C VAL A 55 -31.81 -3.11 -39.03
N PRO A 56 -32.88 -3.72 -38.49
CA PRO A 56 -34.23 -3.48 -38.99
C PRO A 56 -34.81 -2.19 -38.40
N LEU A 57 -35.31 -1.33 -39.27
CA LEU A 57 -36.03 -0.09 -38.95
C LEU A 57 -37.34 -0.41 -38.23
N GLN A 58 -37.60 0.24 -37.08
CA GLN A 58 -38.92 0.33 -36.48
C GLN A 58 -39.22 1.75 -35.98
N GLU A 59 -40.45 2.18 -36.25
CA GLU A 59 -40.94 3.57 -36.29
C GLU A 59 -40.89 4.35 -34.97
N GLN A 60 -40.52 5.63 -35.07
CA GLN A 60 -40.57 6.63 -34.01
C GLN A 60 -42.01 7.09 -33.74
N GLN A 61 -42.45 7.02 -32.48
CA GLN A 61 -43.54 7.84 -31.95
C GLN A 61 -42.99 8.91 -31.00
N SER A 62 -43.36 10.16 -31.31
CA SER A 62 -42.94 11.40 -30.67
C SER A 62 -43.57 11.62 -29.30
N LEU A 63 -42.76 11.87 -28.27
CA LEU A 63 -43.18 12.49 -27.01
C LEU A 63 -42.20 13.59 -26.61
N THR A 64 -42.67 14.83 -26.67
CA THR A 64 -42.00 16.08 -26.25
C THR A 64 -41.79 16.15 -24.73
N PRO A 65 -40.61 16.56 -24.22
CA PRO A 65 -40.39 16.74 -22.79
C PRO A 65 -40.73 18.17 -22.30
N ARG A 66 -41.45 18.25 -21.17
CA ARG A 66 -41.72 19.47 -20.40
C ARG A 66 -40.48 19.87 -19.57
N ARG A 67 -40.05 21.14 -19.68
CA ARG A 67 -39.03 21.77 -18.82
C ARG A 67 -39.63 22.19 -17.46
N PRO A 68 -38.87 22.13 -16.34
CA PRO A 68 -39.14 22.91 -15.14
C PRO A 68 -38.39 24.28 -15.15
N PRO A 69 -38.83 25.27 -14.35
CA PRO A 69 -38.47 26.68 -14.54
C PRO A 69 -37.16 27.10 -13.86
N MET A 70 -36.45 28.03 -14.51
CA MET A 70 -35.34 28.81 -13.94
C MET A 70 -35.88 29.85 -12.93
N SER A 71 -35.18 30.02 -11.81
CA SER A 71 -35.33 31.21 -10.95
C SER A 71 -33.96 31.86 -10.69
N GLU A 72 -33.86 33.08 -11.23
CA GLU A 72 -33.25 34.32 -10.71
C GLU A 72 -31.75 34.36 -10.31
N TYR A 73 -30.97 34.84 -11.27
CA TYR A 73 -29.79 35.70 -11.08
C TYR A 73 -30.21 37.16 -10.89
N HIS A 74 -29.62 37.87 -9.92
CA HIS A 74 -29.33 39.33 -9.85
C HIS A 74 -28.50 39.54 -8.56
N ASN A 75 -27.45 40.35 -8.42
CA ASN A 75 -27.04 41.63 -9.01
C ASN A 75 -25.52 41.81 -8.77
N ARG A 76 -24.81 42.48 -9.69
CA ARG A 76 -23.85 43.55 -9.36
C ARG A 76 -23.44 44.30 -10.64
N THR A 77 -23.60 45.62 -10.57
CA THR A 77 -23.47 46.61 -11.64
C THR A 77 -22.05 47.14 -11.80
N LEU A 78 -21.73 47.55 -13.03
CA LEU A 78 -20.62 48.43 -13.38
C LEU A 78 -20.83 49.83 -12.76
N SER A 79 -20.09 50.13 -11.69
CA SER A 79 -19.73 51.49 -11.32
C SER A 79 -18.60 51.39 -10.31
N ASP A 80 -17.37 51.59 -10.80
CA ASP A 80 -16.23 52.24 -10.14
C ASP A 80 -14.95 51.86 -10.88
N LEU A 81 -14.88 52.35 -12.13
CA LEU A 81 -13.61 52.54 -12.83
C LEU A 81 -13.04 53.88 -12.37
N GLY A 82 -11.84 53.86 -11.81
CA GLY A 82 -10.97 55.01 -11.59
C GLY A 82 -9.56 54.55 -11.23
N PRO A 83 -8.49 55.22 -11.72
CA PRO A 83 -7.27 54.59 -12.22
C PRO A 83 -6.00 54.94 -11.40
N GLU A 84 -4.82 54.58 -11.95
CA GLU A 84 -3.42 54.86 -11.55
C GLU A 84 -2.66 53.62 -11.03
N SER A 85 -1.44 53.27 -11.44
CA SER A 85 -0.43 53.94 -12.27
C SER A 85 0.62 52.93 -12.78
N ILE A 86 1.34 53.39 -13.81
CA ILE A 86 2.35 52.77 -14.68
C ILE A 86 3.71 52.56 -13.98
N GLU A 87 4.47 51.54 -14.41
CA GLU A 87 5.95 51.50 -14.65
C GLU A 87 6.38 50.01 -14.70
N GLY A 88 7.13 49.45 -15.65
CA GLY A 88 7.81 49.90 -16.86
C GLY A 88 8.68 48.72 -17.35
N SER A 89 8.51 48.33 -18.62
CA SER A 89 9.38 47.39 -19.35
C SER A 89 9.94 48.11 -20.57
N PRO A 90 11.15 47.76 -21.07
CA PRO A 90 11.52 47.93 -22.47
C PRO A 90 11.70 46.53 -23.09
N ILE A 91 10.78 46.02 -23.92
CA ILE A 91 10.65 46.20 -25.38
C ILE A 91 11.99 46.25 -26.13
N ASP A 92 12.24 45.20 -26.91
CA ASP A 92 12.74 45.35 -28.28
C ASP A 92 12.22 44.21 -29.18
N SER A 93 11.56 44.62 -30.26
CA SER A 93 11.27 43.84 -31.47
C SER A 93 11.01 44.88 -32.55
N PRO A 94 11.49 44.68 -33.79
CA PRO A 94 10.52 44.56 -34.87
C PRO A 94 10.97 43.72 -36.08
N HIS A 95 10.02 43.00 -36.72
CA HIS A 95 9.58 43.23 -38.12
C HIS A 95 8.96 41.98 -38.82
N HIS A 96 7.74 42.19 -39.35
CA HIS A 96 7.14 41.77 -40.65
C HIS A 96 7.28 40.32 -41.16
N SER A 97 6.21 39.50 -41.17
CA SER A 97 5.05 39.40 -42.11
C SER A 97 5.33 38.74 -43.48
N HIS A 98 4.79 37.52 -43.70
CA HIS A 98 4.00 37.07 -44.88
C HIS A 98 4.02 35.53 -45.08
N TYR A 99 2.83 34.94 -45.29
CA TYR A 99 2.55 33.64 -45.94
C TYR A 99 2.29 33.87 -47.46
N PRO A 100 2.09 32.86 -48.36
CA PRO A 100 2.46 31.41 -48.48
C PRO A 100 3.05 31.14 -49.92
N PRO A 101 2.84 30.05 -50.72
CA PRO A 101 2.42 28.63 -50.55
C PRO A 101 3.25 27.57 -51.37
N PHE A 102 2.84 26.28 -51.31
CA PHE A 102 3.12 25.11 -52.19
C PHE A 102 4.38 24.24 -52.00
N GLY A 103 4.15 22.91 -51.92
CA GLY A 103 5.15 21.82 -51.94
C GLY A 103 5.66 21.44 -53.34
N PRO A 104 6.49 20.38 -53.48
CA PRO A 104 5.92 19.04 -53.73
C PRO A 104 6.71 17.83 -53.15
N ARG A 105 6.07 16.66 -53.29
CA ARG A 105 6.51 15.27 -53.02
C ARG A 105 7.85 14.87 -53.67
N ALA A 106 8.55 13.88 -53.05
CA ALA A 106 9.31 12.87 -53.78
C ALA A 106 9.40 11.53 -53.02
N ASN A 107 9.09 10.44 -53.74
CA ASN A 107 9.30 9.03 -53.43
C ASN A 107 10.67 8.57 -53.96
N SER A 108 11.32 7.61 -53.31
CA SER A 108 12.12 6.51 -53.92
C SER A 108 12.74 5.67 -52.78
N ALA A 109 12.40 4.40 -52.54
CA ALA A 109 12.59 3.18 -53.36
C ALA A 109 14.05 2.68 -53.42
N MET A 110 14.20 1.39 -53.10
CA MET A 110 15.39 0.53 -53.01
C MET A 110 16.19 0.42 -54.32
N SER A 111 17.49 0.11 -54.21
CA SER A 111 18.17 -0.82 -55.13
C SER A 111 19.54 -1.31 -54.61
N ASP A 112 19.77 -2.58 -54.87
CA ASP A 112 20.92 -3.44 -54.58
C ASP A 112 22.25 -3.14 -55.33
N ALA A 113 23.29 -3.84 -54.84
CA ALA A 113 24.38 -4.50 -55.56
C ALA A 113 25.69 -3.75 -55.90
N GLY A 114 26.81 -4.29 -55.38
CA GLY A 114 27.74 -5.02 -56.26
C GLY A 114 29.25 -4.71 -56.15
N THR A 115 30.04 -5.79 -56.28
CA THR A 115 31.48 -5.93 -56.64
C THR A 115 32.52 -5.88 -55.50
N MET A 116 33.11 -7.01 -55.08
CA MET A 116 34.10 -7.95 -55.69
C MET A 116 35.57 -7.58 -55.40
N ASN A 117 36.31 -8.42 -54.65
CA ASN A 117 37.50 -9.11 -55.19
C ASN A 117 38.20 -10.11 -54.22
N ASN A 118 38.43 -11.30 -54.77
CA ASN A 118 39.54 -12.24 -54.66
C ASN A 118 39.94 -12.99 -53.36
N SER A 119 39.66 -14.30 -53.45
CA SER A 119 40.20 -15.53 -52.82
C SER A 119 41.74 -15.73 -53.11
N PRO A 120 42.49 -16.79 -52.67
CA PRO A 120 42.03 -18.16 -52.31
C PRO A 120 42.82 -19.04 -51.29
N TYR A 121 42.24 -20.22 -50.99
CA TYR A 121 42.81 -21.50 -50.46
C TYR A 121 43.33 -21.52 -48.99
N ASN A 122 43.12 -22.53 -48.13
CA ASN A 122 42.63 -23.91 -48.27
C ASN A 122 42.20 -24.51 -46.89
N SER A 123 41.25 -25.45 -46.94
CA SER A 123 41.07 -26.68 -46.12
C SER A 123 40.92 -26.67 -44.59
N GLY A 124 39.81 -27.27 -44.11
CA GLY A 124 39.85 -28.23 -42.98
C GLY A 124 38.94 -27.95 -41.78
N SER A 125 37.71 -28.48 -41.79
CA SER A 125 36.91 -28.81 -40.59
C SER A 125 37.37 -30.19 -40.03
N PRO A 126 37.07 -30.66 -38.79
CA PRO A 126 36.07 -30.17 -37.83
C PRO A 126 36.50 -30.10 -36.34
N TYR A 127 35.70 -29.35 -35.56
CA TYR A 127 35.59 -29.29 -34.09
C TYR A 127 35.43 -30.68 -33.40
N PRO A 128 35.49 -30.84 -32.04
CA PRO A 128 35.20 -29.84 -30.99
C PRO A 128 36.01 -29.88 -29.68
N GLY A 129 35.91 -28.80 -28.89
CA GLY A 129 36.00 -28.86 -27.42
C GLY A 129 37.18 -28.12 -26.79
N GLY A 130 36.92 -26.94 -26.23
CA GLY A 130 37.88 -26.23 -25.40
C GLY A 130 37.25 -25.09 -24.62
N SER A 131 36.85 -25.36 -23.38
CA SER A 131 36.96 -24.39 -22.29
C SER A 131 38.13 -24.85 -21.43
N PRO A 132 39.07 -23.96 -21.09
CA PRO A 132 39.16 -23.53 -19.69
C PRO A 132 39.67 -22.09 -19.51
N TYR A 133 38.92 -21.27 -18.79
CA TYR A 133 39.46 -20.08 -18.08
C TYR A 133 40.43 -20.55 -16.96
N PRO A 134 41.34 -19.70 -16.36
CA PRO A 134 41.14 -18.25 -16.12
C PRO A 134 42.36 -17.29 -16.08
N ALA A 135 42.00 -16.00 -15.95
CA ALA A 135 42.63 -14.88 -15.23
C ALA A 135 43.64 -13.94 -15.94
N GLY A 136 43.29 -12.64 -15.96
CA GLY A 136 44.25 -11.53 -16.07
C GLY A 136 43.79 -10.31 -16.87
N THR A 137 43.04 -9.39 -16.25
CA THR A 137 42.94 -7.98 -16.71
C THR A 137 44.20 -7.22 -16.24
N PRO A 138 44.65 -6.14 -16.93
CA PRO A 138 44.04 -4.83 -16.70
C PRO A 138 43.81 -3.98 -17.96
N TRP A 139 42.66 -3.32 -17.91
CA TRP A 139 42.26 -2.15 -18.66
C TRP A 139 43.27 -1.00 -18.55
N ARG A 140 43.60 -0.36 -19.68
CA ARG A 140 44.00 1.06 -19.81
C ARG A 140 43.99 1.42 -21.30
N SER A 141 43.02 2.21 -21.76
CA SER A 141 43.26 3.64 -21.98
C SER A 141 41.97 4.48 -21.86
N GLN A 142 41.74 5.05 -20.67
CA GLN A 142 40.88 6.23 -20.48
C GLN A 142 41.71 7.47 -20.06
N GLU A 143 43.05 7.42 -20.16
CA GLU A 143 43.93 8.43 -19.54
C GLU A 143 44.49 9.52 -20.48
N THR A 144 44.23 9.50 -21.79
CA THR A 144 44.84 10.47 -22.72
C THR A 144 44.04 11.75 -22.98
N LEU A 145 42.84 11.93 -22.39
CA LEU A 145 42.03 13.16 -22.57
C LEU A 145 41.57 13.81 -21.26
N ARG A 146 42.05 13.31 -20.11
CA ARG A 146 41.70 13.81 -18.77
C ARG A 146 42.10 15.27 -18.44
N PRO A 147 43.08 15.93 -19.08
CA PRO A 147 43.47 17.29 -18.67
C PRO A 147 42.57 18.43 -19.19
N LEU A 148 41.63 18.19 -20.10
CA LEU A 148 40.94 19.29 -20.81
C LEU A 148 39.61 19.76 -20.19
N VAL A 149 39.06 19.05 -19.21
CA VAL A 149 37.87 19.48 -18.44
C VAL A 149 37.92 18.90 -17.01
N PRO A 150 38.34 19.66 -15.99
CA PRO A 150 38.14 19.26 -14.61
C PRO A 150 36.65 19.43 -14.24
N ASP A 151 36.06 18.40 -13.64
CA ASP A 151 34.79 18.41 -12.88
C ASP A 151 33.45 18.01 -13.54
N ALA A 152 33.42 17.29 -14.67
CA ALA A 152 32.18 16.62 -15.12
C ALA A 152 32.03 15.21 -14.48
N PRO A 153 30.98 14.94 -13.66
CA PRO A 153 30.75 13.60 -13.11
C PRO A 153 30.25 12.61 -14.18
N GLN A 154 30.71 11.36 -14.08
CA GLN A 154 30.45 10.24 -14.99
C GLN A 154 28.96 10.12 -15.36
N THR A 155 28.63 10.45 -16.62
CA THR A 155 27.37 10.09 -17.24
C THR A 155 27.22 8.58 -17.25
N TYR A 156 26.08 8.10 -16.73
CA TYR A 156 25.76 6.68 -16.65
C TYR A 156 25.76 6.06 -18.06
N MET A 157 26.64 5.08 -18.27
CA MET A 157 26.57 3.96 -19.22
C MET A 157 25.98 4.27 -20.60
N ARG A 158 26.86 4.49 -21.59
CA ARG A 158 26.54 4.33 -23.03
C ARG A 158 25.84 2.99 -23.26
N ARG A 159 24.58 3.03 -23.68
CA ARG A 159 23.90 1.93 -24.38
C ARG A 159 23.39 2.52 -25.69
N ASP A 160 23.57 1.81 -26.80
CA ASP A 160 23.36 2.33 -28.16
C ASP A 160 21.93 2.84 -28.44
N TRP A 161 20.97 2.55 -27.57
CA TRP A 161 19.56 2.94 -27.66
C TRP A 161 19.16 4.11 -26.75
N VAL A 162 20.02 4.55 -25.82
CA VAL A 162 19.80 5.79 -25.05
C VAL A 162 20.71 6.86 -25.63
N LYS A 163 20.13 7.84 -26.32
CA LYS A 163 20.91 8.92 -26.96
C LYS A 163 21.69 9.70 -25.90
N ASP A 164 22.97 9.97 -26.19
CA ASP A 164 23.82 10.80 -25.31
C ASP A 164 23.13 12.15 -25.04
N GLY A 165 22.98 12.51 -23.76
CA GLY A 165 22.30 13.73 -23.32
C GLY A 165 20.78 13.65 -23.15
N SER A 166 20.13 12.52 -23.48
CA SER A 166 18.67 12.36 -23.33
C SER A 166 18.20 12.17 -21.88
N ILE A 167 19.09 11.82 -20.94
CA ILE A 167 18.76 11.64 -19.52
C ILE A 167 19.64 12.56 -18.69
N ALA A 168 19.02 13.49 -17.98
CA ALA A 168 19.67 14.34 -16.98
C ALA A 168 19.58 13.70 -15.59
N GLN A 169 20.67 13.75 -14.84
CA GLN A 169 20.69 13.38 -13.43
C GLN A 169 20.63 14.65 -12.58
N LEU A 170 19.51 14.88 -11.90
CA LEU A 170 19.33 16.04 -11.03
C LEU A 170 20.07 15.87 -9.69
N LYS A 171 19.98 14.67 -9.12
CA LYS A 171 20.64 14.32 -7.85
C LYS A 171 21.16 12.89 -7.92
N SER A 172 22.26 12.63 -7.22
CA SER A 172 22.81 11.28 -7.09
C SER A 172 21.90 10.30 -6.34
N ARG A 173 20.93 10.82 -5.59
CA ARG A 173 19.94 10.07 -4.83
C ARG A 173 18.60 10.79 -4.83
N ASP A 174 17.52 10.04 -5.08
CA ASP A 174 16.13 10.52 -5.01
C ASP A 174 15.64 10.72 -3.56
N ASP A 175 16.18 9.98 -2.60
CA ASP A 175 15.83 10.08 -1.17
C ASP A 175 16.61 11.16 -0.39
N LYS A 176 17.40 12.01 -1.08
CA LYS A 176 18.35 12.95 -0.45
C LYS A 176 17.66 13.99 0.44
N GLU A 177 16.41 14.34 0.13
CA GLU A 177 15.63 15.33 0.89
C GLU A 177 15.11 14.75 2.21
N PHE A 178 14.76 13.47 2.22
CA PHE A 178 14.24 12.79 3.42
C PHE A 178 15.36 12.36 4.36
N ILE A 179 16.50 11.90 3.80
CA ILE A 179 17.59 11.33 4.59
C ILE A 179 18.98 11.82 4.16
N TYR A 180 19.55 12.70 4.97
CA TYR A 180 20.84 13.36 4.70
C TYR A 180 21.78 13.33 5.91
N GLY A 181 23.08 13.56 5.66
CA GLY A 181 24.11 13.77 6.69
C GLY A 181 24.09 12.75 7.83
N TRP A 182 24.02 13.24 9.07
CA TRP A 182 24.02 12.44 10.29
C TRP A 182 22.77 11.56 10.45
N LYS A 183 21.60 12.00 9.98
CA LYS A 183 20.35 11.21 10.01
C LYS A 183 20.51 9.91 9.21
N LYS A 184 21.11 10.03 8.03
CA LYS A 184 21.44 8.89 7.18
C LYS A 184 22.46 7.96 7.84
N TRP A 185 23.47 8.52 8.51
CA TRP A 185 24.44 7.72 9.24
C TRP A 185 23.79 6.92 10.37
N LEU A 186 22.94 7.56 11.19
CA LEU A 186 22.18 6.89 12.23
C LEU A 186 21.29 5.78 11.66
N PHE A 187 20.45 6.11 10.68
CA PHE A 187 19.54 5.15 10.08
C PHE A 187 20.27 3.95 9.45
N ARG A 188 21.41 4.19 8.78
CA ARG A 188 22.16 3.14 8.09
C ARG A 188 22.99 2.27 9.01
N TRP A 189 23.57 2.83 10.06
CA TRP A 189 24.57 2.14 10.88
C TRP A 189 24.10 1.89 12.30
N VAL A 190 23.37 2.82 12.90
CA VAL A 190 22.89 2.68 14.29
C VAL A 190 21.60 1.85 14.34
N ALA A 191 20.67 2.04 13.40
CA ALA A 191 19.41 1.27 13.40
C ALA A 191 19.65 -0.25 13.32
N PRO A 192 20.52 -0.78 12.44
CA PRO A 192 20.81 -2.21 12.39
C PRO A 192 21.51 -2.74 13.64
N VAL A 193 22.43 -1.96 14.23
CA VAL A 193 23.10 -2.35 15.48
C VAL A 193 22.07 -2.45 16.60
N LEU A 194 21.22 -1.44 16.78
CA LEU A 194 20.14 -1.46 17.77
C LEU A 194 19.14 -2.59 17.50
N GLY A 195 18.82 -2.85 16.23
CA GLY A 195 17.97 -3.97 15.82
C GLY A 195 18.58 -5.32 16.23
N ILE A 196 19.85 -5.57 15.90
CA ILE A 196 20.55 -6.81 16.28
C ILE A 196 20.65 -6.93 17.80
N THR A 197 20.98 -5.85 18.50
CA THR A 197 21.03 -5.83 19.97
C THR A 197 19.66 -6.12 20.57
N THR A 198 18.58 -5.56 20.03
CA THR A 198 17.21 -5.84 20.45
C THR A 198 16.86 -7.31 20.25
N LEU A 199 17.18 -7.89 19.08
CA LEU A 199 16.99 -9.32 18.81
C LEU A 199 17.77 -10.19 19.80
N ALA A 200 19.04 -9.87 20.05
CA ALA A 200 19.87 -10.60 21.00
C ALA A 200 19.32 -10.52 22.43
N LEU A 201 18.88 -9.33 22.87
CA LEU A 201 18.27 -9.12 24.18
C LEU A 201 16.95 -9.90 24.33
N TYR A 202 16.13 -9.99 23.28
CA TYR A 202 14.94 -10.85 23.30
C TYR A 202 15.31 -12.34 23.45
N TRP A 203 16.31 -12.84 22.74
CA TRP A 203 16.76 -14.23 22.89
C TRP A 203 17.32 -14.52 24.28
N VAL A 204 18.10 -13.59 24.84
CA VAL A 204 18.58 -13.66 26.22
C VAL A 204 17.41 -13.68 27.20
N TYR A 205 16.43 -12.78 27.01
CA TYR A 205 15.21 -12.75 27.82
C TYR A 205 14.45 -14.09 27.75
N PHE A 206 14.22 -14.65 26.56
CA PHE A 206 13.54 -15.94 26.43
C PHE A 206 14.33 -17.10 27.04
N GLY A 207 15.65 -17.12 26.86
CA GLY A 207 16.52 -18.10 27.51
C GLY A 207 16.38 -18.04 29.04
N MET A 208 16.47 -16.83 29.62
CA MET A 208 16.27 -16.61 31.06
C MET A 208 14.88 -17.06 31.50
N ARG A 209 13.82 -16.70 30.78
CA ARG A 209 12.44 -17.07 31.09
C ARG A 209 12.26 -18.59 31.15
N ILE A 210 12.77 -19.31 30.15
CA ILE A 210 12.70 -20.77 30.08
C ILE A 210 13.50 -21.39 31.24
N THR A 211 14.75 -20.97 31.44
CA THR A 211 15.61 -21.51 32.51
C THR A 211 15.02 -21.27 33.90
N PHE A 212 14.49 -20.07 34.18
CA PHE A 212 13.95 -19.72 35.50
C PHE A 212 12.62 -20.41 35.78
N VAL A 213 11.79 -20.65 34.75
CA VAL A 213 10.59 -21.49 34.91
C VAL A 213 11.00 -22.93 35.28
N VAL A 214 11.99 -23.51 34.61
CA VAL A 214 12.47 -24.87 34.92
C VAL A 214 13.03 -24.95 36.35
N GLN A 215 13.85 -23.98 36.75
CA GLN A 215 14.40 -23.92 38.11
C GLN A 215 13.30 -23.73 39.17
N ALA A 216 12.29 -22.92 38.89
CA ALA A 216 11.12 -22.78 39.76
C ALA A 216 10.32 -24.09 39.84
N GLN A 217 10.14 -24.83 38.73
CA GLN A 217 9.49 -26.14 38.74
C GLN A 217 10.24 -27.13 39.64
N THR A 218 11.57 -27.19 39.55
CA THR A 218 12.41 -28.05 40.40
C THR A 218 12.33 -27.66 41.86
N LYS A 219 12.41 -26.36 42.17
CA LYS A 219 12.43 -25.86 43.55
C LYS A 219 11.08 -26.01 44.27
N PHE A 220 9.98 -25.72 43.57
CA PHE A 220 8.65 -25.71 44.16
C PHE A 220 7.85 -26.99 43.88
N HIS A 221 8.43 -27.96 43.16
CA HIS A 221 7.78 -29.21 42.76
C HIS A 221 6.40 -29.00 42.10
N ALA A 222 6.27 -27.94 41.31
CA ALA A 222 5.01 -27.52 40.69
C ALA A 222 5.20 -27.28 39.18
N PRO A 223 4.22 -27.59 38.33
CA PRO A 223 4.41 -27.60 36.86
C PRO A 223 4.34 -26.22 36.18
N PHE A 224 3.85 -25.16 36.83
CA PHE A 224 3.68 -23.80 36.24
C PHE A 224 3.13 -23.76 34.79
N PRO A 225 2.03 -24.47 34.46
CA PRO A 225 1.55 -24.60 33.08
C PRO A 225 1.22 -23.25 32.41
N LEU A 226 0.72 -22.28 33.18
CA LEU A 226 0.40 -20.94 32.67
C LEU A 226 1.65 -20.13 32.30
N ALA A 227 2.78 -20.34 32.98
CA ALA A 227 4.03 -19.69 32.62
C ALA A 227 4.52 -20.19 31.25
N TRP A 228 4.38 -21.49 30.97
CA TRP A 228 4.67 -22.06 29.65
C TRP A 228 3.75 -21.57 28.55
N VAL A 229 2.43 -21.51 28.82
CA VAL A 229 1.47 -20.93 27.87
C VAL A 229 1.83 -19.47 27.55
N PHE A 230 2.19 -18.69 28.57
CA PHE A 230 2.56 -17.30 28.36
C PHE A 230 3.88 -17.16 27.57
N ILE A 231 4.90 -17.97 27.86
CA ILE A 231 6.13 -18.01 27.04
C ILE A 231 5.80 -18.37 25.58
N ALA A 232 4.91 -19.33 25.34
CA ALA A 232 4.49 -19.69 23.98
C ALA A 232 3.81 -18.53 23.26
N ILE A 233 2.96 -17.77 23.97
CA ILE A 233 2.32 -16.55 23.44
C ILE A 233 3.37 -15.47 23.16
N GLU A 234 4.30 -15.21 24.10
CA GLU A 234 5.38 -14.23 23.91
C GLU A 234 6.24 -14.59 22.69
N ILE A 235 6.61 -15.86 22.51
CA ILE A 235 7.36 -16.35 21.35
C ILE A 235 6.55 -16.19 20.06
N SER A 236 5.25 -16.50 20.07
CA SER A 236 4.39 -16.35 18.89
C SER A 236 4.30 -14.91 18.40
N VAL A 237 4.40 -13.94 19.31
CA VAL A 237 4.45 -12.51 18.98
C VAL A 237 5.85 -12.05 18.59
N ALA A 238 6.88 -12.63 19.20
CA ALA A 238 8.26 -12.27 18.91
C ALA A 238 8.71 -12.73 17.53
N ILE A 239 8.26 -13.89 17.03
CA ILE A 239 8.68 -14.40 15.71
C ILE A 239 8.49 -13.35 14.60
N PRO A 240 7.34 -12.69 14.47
CA PRO A 240 7.14 -11.75 13.37
C PRO A 240 7.83 -10.42 13.60
N ILE A 241 7.95 -9.99 14.86
CA ILE A 241 8.83 -8.86 15.24
C ILE A 241 10.27 -9.17 14.82
N PHE A 242 10.74 -10.40 15.03
CA PHE A 242 12.06 -10.83 14.58
C PHE A 242 12.16 -10.81 13.06
N MET A 243 11.16 -11.30 12.33
CA MET A 243 11.15 -11.27 10.87
C MET A 243 11.17 -9.84 10.33
N GLN A 244 10.38 -8.93 10.90
CA GLN A 244 10.34 -7.52 10.51
C GLN A 244 11.63 -6.79 10.86
N THR A 245 12.18 -7.02 12.06
CA THR A 245 13.46 -6.43 12.48
C THR A 245 14.60 -6.95 11.63
N PHE A 246 14.64 -8.26 11.37
CA PHE A 246 15.59 -8.90 10.46
C PHE A 246 15.48 -8.31 9.05
N TRP A 247 14.26 -8.15 8.52
CA TRP A 247 14.05 -7.48 7.24
C TRP A 247 14.55 -6.03 7.24
N SER A 248 14.35 -5.31 8.34
CA SER A 248 14.83 -3.95 8.51
C SER A 248 16.37 -3.86 8.54
N LEU A 249 17.09 -4.94 8.86
CA LEU A 249 18.56 -4.96 8.77
C LEU A 249 19.07 -4.73 7.34
N PHE A 250 18.25 -5.01 6.32
CA PHE A 250 18.61 -4.74 4.93
C PHE A 250 18.69 -3.24 4.58
N ILE A 251 18.36 -2.32 5.52
CA ILE A 251 18.72 -0.90 5.44
C ILE A 251 20.23 -0.69 5.22
N MET A 252 21.08 -1.62 5.69
CA MET A 252 22.52 -1.59 5.42
C MET A 252 22.86 -1.67 3.92
N LYS A 253 22.00 -2.34 3.14
CA LYS A 253 22.19 -2.46 1.70
C LYS A 253 22.04 -1.10 1.05
N LYS A 254 23.04 -0.71 0.26
CA LYS A 254 23.08 0.63 -0.35
C LYS A 254 22.10 0.70 -1.52
N ARG A 255 20.96 1.38 -1.30
CA ARG A 255 20.12 1.90 -2.39
C ARG A 255 20.85 3.05 -3.10
N ARG A 256 21.01 2.94 -4.43
CA ARG A 256 21.75 3.89 -5.29
C ARG A 256 20.86 4.48 -6.39
N ARG A 257 19.57 4.68 -6.13
CA ARG A 257 18.64 5.23 -7.12
C ARG A 257 18.89 6.74 -7.27
N PRO A 258 19.31 7.24 -8.44
CA PRO A 258 19.43 8.68 -8.67
C PRO A 258 18.07 9.32 -8.93
N GLN A 259 18.00 10.64 -8.81
CA GLN A 259 16.89 11.44 -9.31
C GLN A 259 17.18 11.79 -10.78
N LEU A 260 16.35 11.31 -11.70
CA LEU A 260 16.57 11.44 -13.15
C LEU A 260 15.45 12.20 -13.83
N ARG A 261 15.74 12.83 -14.97
CA ARG A 261 14.76 13.43 -15.87
C ARG A 261 15.08 13.10 -17.31
N LEU A 262 14.06 12.77 -18.09
CA LEU A 262 14.16 12.63 -19.53
C LEU A 262 14.14 14.02 -20.19
N VAL A 263 15.09 14.29 -21.07
CA VAL A 263 15.33 15.60 -21.71
C VAL A 263 15.08 15.48 -23.20
N GLY A 264 14.54 16.56 -23.79
CA GLY A 264 14.20 16.61 -25.22
C GLY A 264 12.86 15.96 -25.54
N ASN A 265 12.59 15.84 -26.84
CA ASN A 265 11.31 15.36 -27.37
C ASN A 265 11.39 13.96 -28.00
N ASP A 266 12.60 13.41 -28.16
CA ASP A 266 12.77 12.03 -28.60
C ASP A 266 12.70 11.08 -27.40
N VAL A 267 11.47 10.75 -27.04
CA VAL A 267 11.12 10.01 -25.83
C VAL A 267 10.24 8.81 -26.18
N PRO A 268 10.20 7.71 -25.42
CA PRO A 268 9.41 6.53 -25.79
C PRO A 268 7.90 6.78 -25.84
N THR A 269 7.15 5.90 -26.51
CA THR A 269 5.69 6.00 -26.51
C THR A 269 5.07 5.48 -25.20
N VAL A 270 4.04 6.16 -24.67
CA VAL A 270 3.36 5.78 -23.42
C VAL A 270 1.84 5.85 -23.54
N ASP A 271 1.14 4.78 -23.16
CA ASP A 271 -0.30 4.79 -22.92
C ASP A 271 -0.59 5.06 -21.45
N VAL A 272 -1.15 6.22 -21.11
CA VAL A 272 -1.50 6.62 -19.73
C VAL A 272 -2.96 6.26 -19.46
N PHE A 273 -3.19 5.22 -18.66
CA PHE A 273 -4.53 4.79 -18.28
C PHE A 273 -4.96 5.45 -16.98
N ILE A 274 -6.20 5.94 -16.94
CA ILE A 274 -6.86 6.40 -15.72
C ILE A 274 -8.06 5.49 -15.50
N THR A 275 -8.13 4.79 -14.37
CA THR A 275 -9.26 3.89 -14.09
C THR A 275 -10.25 4.53 -13.11
N CYS A 276 -11.53 4.57 -13.48
CA CYS A 276 -12.60 5.01 -12.59
C CYS A 276 -13.76 3.99 -12.54
N CYS A 277 -14.51 3.98 -11.45
CA CYS A 277 -15.66 3.12 -11.20
C CYS A 277 -16.69 3.82 -10.30
N GLY A 278 -17.10 5.02 -10.69
CA GLY A 278 -18.16 5.79 -10.01
C GLY A 278 -17.67 6.72 -8.90
N GLU A 279 -16.40 7.10 -8.92
CA GLU A 279 -15.91 8.32 -8.24
C GLU A 279 -16.61 9.56 -8.80
N ASP A 280 -16.56 10.67 -8.05
CA ASP A 280 -17.15 11.93 -8.48
C ASP A 280 -16.43 12.51 -9.72
N ASP A 281 -17.20 13.10 -10.64
CA ASP A 281 -16.70 13.54 -11.94
C ASP A 281 -15.60 14.62 -11.80
N ASP A 282 -15.68 15.50 -10.81
CA ASP A 282 -14.68 16.53 -10.55
C ASP A 282 -13.32 15.93 -10.13
N VAL A 283 -13.33 14.89 -9.29
CA VAL A 283 -12.14 14.12 -8.91
C VAL A 283 -11.51 13.48 -10.14
N ILE A 284 -12.31 12.82 -10.98
CA ILE A 284 -11.85 12.17 -12.22
C ILE A 284 -11.26 13.20 -13.17
N LEU A 285 -11.98 14.31 -13.41
CA LEU A 285 -11.58 15.34 -14.37
C LEU A 285 -10.31 16.08 -13.96
N ASP A 286 -10.06 16.26 -12.65
CA ASP A 286 -8.80 16.84 -12.18
C ASP A 286 -7.60 15.97 -12.54
N THR A 287 -7.72 14.65 -12.35
CA THR A 287 -6.68 13.68 -12.75
C THR A 287 -6.51 13.61 -14.26
N VAL A 288 -7.61 13.65 -15.03
CA VAL A 288 -7.57 13.68 -16.50
C VAL A 288 -6.87 14.94 -17.00
N ARG A 289 -7.25 16.14 -16.52
CA ARG A 289 -6.62 17.40 -16.93
C ARG A 289 -5.13 17.41 -16.62
N ALA A 290 -4.75 17.01 -15.40
CA ALA A 290 -3.34 16.93 -15.02
C ALA A 290 -2.55 15.91 -15.86
N SER A 291 -3.20 14.81 -16.28
CA SER A 291 -2.58 13.82 -17.18
C SER A 291 -2.43 14.35 -18.61
N CYS A 292 -3.34 15.20 -19.07
CA CYS A 292 -3.23 15.85 -20.38
C CYS A 292 -2.17 16.94 -20.42
N ASP A 293 -1.88 17.58 -19.28
CA ASP A 293 -0.89 18.67 -19.13
C ASP A 293 0.52 18.18 -18.76
N LEU A 294 0.79 16.87 -18.90
CA LEU A 294 2.12 16.32 -18.65
C LEU A 294 3.16 16.96 -19.59
N ASP A 295 4.34 17.28 -19.05
CA ASP A 295 5.50 17.69 -19.83
C ASP A 295 6.06 16.47 -20.57
N TYR A 296 5.41 16.12 -21.67
CA TYR A 296 5.77 15.06 -22.59
C TYR A 296 5.26 15.43 -23.98
N PRO A 297 5.98 15.10 -25.07
CA PRO A 297 5.51 15.45 -26.42
C PRO A 297 4.17 14.77 -26.74
N MET A 298 3.19 15.55 -27.19
CA MET A 298 1.80 15.10 -27.39
C MET A 298 1.64 13.94 -28.40
N ASP A 299 2.60 13.76 -29.30
CA ASP A 299 2.67 12.66 -30.26
C ASP A 299 3.31 11.39 -29.69
N ARG A 300 3.83 11.45 -28.46
CA ARG A 300 4.54 10.36 -27.77
C ARG A 300 3.78 9.81 -26.57
N PHE A 301 2.63 10.37 -26.20
CA PHE A 301 1.77 9.76 -25.20
C PHE A 301 0.30 10.03 -25.47
N ARG A 302 -0.56 9.14 -24.97
CA ARG A 302 -2.00 9.33 -24.97
C ARG A 302 -2.58 9.09 -23.59
N VAL A 303 -3.66 9.79 -23.27
CA VAL A 303 -4.42 9.64 -22.02
C VAL A 303 -5.70 8.87 -22.33
N VAL A 304 -5.94 7.78 -21.63
CA VAL A 304 -7.10 6.91 -21.83
C VAL A 304 -7.85 6.76 -20.51
N LEU A 305 -9.04 7.36 -20.43
CA LEU A 305 -9.96 7.13 -19.31
C LEU A 305 -10.68 5.80 -19.53
N LEU A 306 -10.48 4.86 -18.61
CA LEU A 306 -11.12 3.56 -18.57
C LEU A 306 -12.28 3.59 -17.57
N ASP A 307 -13.48 3.87 -18.06
CA ASP A 307 -14.68 4.09 -17.25
C ASP A 307 -15.48 2.80 -17.02
N ASP A 308 -15.36 2.28 -15.79
CA ASP A 308 -16.08 1.12 -15.30
C ASP A 308 -17.43 1.50 -14.63
N GLY A 309 -17.69 2.80 -14.44
CA GLY A 309 -18.93 3.38 -13.92
C GLY A 309 -19.99 3.68 -15.01
N LYS A 310 -19.59 3.73 -16.28
CA LYS A 310 -20.46 3.95 -17.46
C LYS A 310 -21.15 5.32 -17.44
N SER A 311 -20.43 6.37 -17.10
CA SER A 311 -20.95 7.74 -17.08
C SER A 311 -21.05 8.31 -18.51
N ASP A 312 -22.27 8.61 -18.95
CA ASP A 312 -22.50 9.32 -20.21
C ASP A 312 -22.06 10.78 -20.14
N HIS A 313 -22.14 11.40 -18.96
CA HIS A 313 -21.64 12.75 -18.73
C HIS A 313 -20.11 12.81 -18.90
N LEU A 314 -19.35 11.90 -18.28
CA LEU A 314 -17.89 11.84 -18.49
C LEU A 314 -17.54 11.64 -19.95
N LYS A 315 -18.25 10.76 -20.67
CA LYS A 315 -18.03 10.57 -22.12
C LYS A 315 -18.21 11.87 -22.90
N GLN A 316 -19.28 12.62 -22.62
CA GLN A 316 -19.55 13.90 -23.28
C GLN A 316 -18.45 14.92 -22.96
N VAL A 317 -18.14 15.13 -21.67
CA VAL A 317 -17.10 16.08 -21.24
C VAL A 317 -15.73 15.75 -21.85
N LEU A 318 -15.34 14.48 -21.89
CA LEU A 318 -14.05 14.08 -22.49
C LEU A 318 -14.03 14.24 -24.02
N ASN A 319 -15.16 14.06 -24.70
CA ASN A 319 -15.26 14.34 -26.13
C ASN A 319 -15.08 15.82 -26.42
N ASP A 320 -15.69 16.69 -25.61
CA ASP A 320 -15.53 18.14 -25.74
C ASP A 320 -14.08 18.57 -25.42
N MET A 321 -13.47 17.99 -24.38
CA MET A 321 -12.07 18.23 -24.03
C MET A 321 -11.07 17.76 -25.10
N ARG A 322 -11.46 16.82 -25.96
CA ARG A 322 -10.59 16.29 -27.03
C ARG A 322 -10.27 17.33 -28.10
N GLU A 323 -11.08 18.39 -28.23
CA GLU A 323 -10.75 19.53 -29.09
C GLU A 323 -9.46 20.24 -28.64
N LEU A 324 -9.24 20.29 -27.31
CA LEU A 324 -8.03 20.87 -26.71
C LEU A 324 -6.92 19.82 -26.52
N PHE A 325 -7.31 18.57 -26.24
CA PHE A 325 -6.40 17.46 -25.96
C PHE A 325 -6.60 16.32 -26.97
N PRO A 326 -6.02 16.41 -28.17
CA PRO A 326 -6.27 15.42 -29.23
C PRO A 326 -5.78 14.00 -28.90
N ASN A 327 -4.89 13.88 -27.90
CA ASN A 327 -4.36 12.62 -27.38
C ASN A 327 -5.22 12.02 -26.23
N LEU A 328 -6.39 12.59 -25.94
CA LEU A 328 -7.33 12.10 -24.93
C LEU A 328 -8.37 11.14 -25.55
N TYR A 329 -8.58 10.01 -24.88
CA TYR A 329 -9.51 8.97 -25.27
C TYR A 329 -10.37 8.52 -24.09
N TYR A 330 -11.63 8.21 -24.38
CA TYR A 330 -12.57 7.62 -23.44
C TYR A 330 -12.88 6.18 -23.88
N MET A 331 -12.81 5.23 -22.96
CA MET A 331 -13.20 3.84 -23.17
C MET A 331 -14.12 3.37 -22.06
N ARG A 332 -15.14 2.59 -22.43
CA ARG A 332 -15.99 1.86 -21.49
C ARG A 332 -16.09 0.43 -21.98
N ARG A 333 -15.84 -0.55 -21.12
CA ARG A 333 -15.95 -1.96 -21.50
C ARG A 333 -17.38 -2.48 -21.39
N PRO A 334 -17.79 -3.46 -22.22
CA PRO A 334 -19.01 -4.21 -21.98
C PRO A 334 -18.88 -5.03 -20.68
N LYS A 335 -19.99 -5.13 -19.93
CA LYS A 335 -20.11 -5.98 -18.74
C LYS A 335 -21.38 -6.81 -18.87
N PHE A 336 -21.24 -8.13 -18.83
CA PHE A 336 -22.36 -9.07 -19.02
C PHE A 336 -22.81 -9.66 -17.69
N PRO A 337 -24.13 -9.74 -17.41
CA PRO A 337 -24.64 -10.37 -16.21
C PRO A 337 -24.15 -11.82 -16.07
N GLY A 338 -23.72 -12.21 -14.86
CA GLY A 338 -23.21 -13.56 -14.58
C GLY A 338 -21.75 -13.83 -14.96
N VAL A 339 -21.10 -12.95 -15.73
CA VAL A 339 -19.69 -13.09 -16.10
C VAL A 339 -18.82 -12.23 -15.16
N PRO A 340 -17.84 -12.80 -14.45
CA PRO A 340 -16.91 -12.02 -13.63
C PRO A 340 -16.13 -11.02 -14.49
N HIS A 341 -16.29 -9.73 -14.20
CA HIS A 341 -15.58 -8.68 -14.92
C HIS A 341 -14.23 -8.30 -14.27
N HIS A 342 -13.86 -8.90 -13.14
CA HIS A 342 -12.54 -8.73 -12.50
C HIS A 342 -12.12 -7.27 -12.21
N PHE A 343 -13.09 -6.38 -11.94
CA PHE A 343 -12.87 -5.01 -11.43
C PHE A 343 -11.75 -4.26 -12.18
N LYS A 344 -10.82 -3.61 -11.45
CA LYS A 344 -9.74 -2.80 -12.03
C LYS A 344 -8.81 -3.61 -12.93
N ALA A 345 -8.39 -4.82 -12.54
CA ALA A 345 -7.54 -5.68 -13.36
C ALA A 345 -8.14 -5.97 -14.74
N GLY A 346 -9.43 -6.32 -14.78
CA GLY A 346 -10.13 -6.55 -16.04
C GLY A 346 -10.33 -5.27 -16.85
N ASN A 347 -10.47 -4.11 -16.21
CA ASN A 347 -10.60 -2.83 -16.89
C ASN A 347 -9.28 -2.43 -17.55
N LEU A 348 -8.17 -2.60 -16.84
CA LEU A 348 -6.82 -2.39 -17.37
C LEU A 348 -6.53 -3.31 -18.56
N ASN A 349 -6.83 -4.62 -18.45
CA ASN A 349 -6.62 -5.55 -19.56
C ASN A 349 -7.47 -5.20 -20.78
N TYR A 350 -8.73 -4.79 -20.60
CA TYR A 350 -9.55 -4.27 -21.69
C TYR A 350 -8.89 -3.05 -22.36
N GLY A 351 -8.38 -2.11 -21.56
CA GLY A 351 -7.63 -0.97 -22.09
C GLY A 351 -6.39 -1.38 -22.88
N LEU A 352 -5.63 -2.38 -22.41
CA LEU A 352 -4.47 -2.91 -23.14
C LEU A 352 -4.89 -3.42 -24.52
N ASP A 353 -5.98 -4.18 -24.61
CA ASP A 353 -6.45 -4.73 -25.88
C ASP A 353 -6.92 -3.60 -26.82
N GLU A 354 -7.71 -2.66 -26.33
CA GLU A 354 -8.30 -1.60 -27.17
C GLU A 354 -7.29 -0.59 -27.71
N VAL A 355 -6.18 -0.32 -27.00
CA VAL A 355 -5.17 0.62 -27.52
C VAL A 355 -4.47 0.11 -28.79
N HIS A 356 -4.53 -1.18 -29.09
CA HIS A 356 -4.05 -1.69 -30.39
C HIS A 356 -4.85 -1.15 -31.58
N ASN A 357 -6.12 -0.79 -31.36
CA ASN A 357 -7.02 -0.27 -32.39
C ASN A 357 -6.89 1.26 -32.58
N LEU A 358 -6.15 1.93 -31.70
CA LEU A 358 -5.93 3.36 -31.80
C LEU A 358 -4.82 3.70 -32.81
N PRO A 359 -4.80 4.94 -33.36
CA PRO A 359 -3.73 5.39 -34.25
C PRO A 359 -2.35 5.19 -33.63
N GLY A 360 -1.41 4.63 -34.40
CA GLY A 360 -0.07 4.29 -33.92
C GLY A 360 0.06 2.95 -33.20
N GLY A 361 -1.05 2.21 -33.02
CA GLY A 361 -1.05 0.92 -32.31
C GLY A 361 -0.81 1.08 -30.81
N ALA A 362 -0.50 -0.01 -30.10
CA ALA A 362 -0.17 0.02 -28.68
C ALA A 362 1.23 0.63 -28.44
N SER A 363 1.37 1.42 -27.38
CA SER A 363 2.64 2.04 -27.01
C SER A 363 3.63 1.04 -26.39
N GLU A 364 4.93 1.38 -26.43
CA GLU A 364 6.00 0.54 -25.85
C GLU A 364 5.88 0.38 -24.32
N TYR A 365 5.33 1.40 -23.67
CA TYR A 365 5.10 1.44 -22.23
C TYR A 365 3.64 1.80 -21.95
N MET A 366 3.17 1.32 -20.80
CA MET A 366 1.88 1.69 -20.25
C MET A 366 2.10 2.28 -18.87
N ALA A 367 1.35 3.32 -18.53
CA ALA A 367 1.31 3.91 -17.22
C ALA A 367 -0.12 3.88 -16.68
N ALA A 368 -0.31 3.85 -15.37
CA ALA A 368 -1.66 3.85 -14.80
C ALA A 368 -1.79 4.77 -13.60
N LEU A 369 -2.93 5.46 -13.51
CA LEU A 369 -3.33 6.31 -12.40
C LEU A 369 -4.72 5.86 -11.88
N ASP A 370 -4.89 5.92 -10.56
CA ASP A 370 -6.23 5.88 -9.96
C ASP A 370 -6.96 7.21 -10.24
N ALA A 371 -8.30 7.16 -10.28
CA ALA A 371 -9.15 8.32 -10.57
C ALA A 371 -8.88 9.55 -9.68
N ASP A 372 -8.42 9.34 -8.45
CA ASP A 372 -8.17 10.39 -7.47
C ASP A 372 -6.70 10.81 -7.37
N MET A 373 -5.80 10.22 -8.17
CA MET A 373 -4.35 10.43 -8.11
C MET A 373 -3.88 11.44 -9.17
N ILE A 374 -3.79 12.71 -8.77
CA ILE A 374 -3.34 13.80 -9.64
C ILE A 374 -1.81 13.68 -9.85
N PRO A 375 -1.32 13.46 -11.09
CA PRO A 375 0.10 13.39 -11.37
C PRO A 375 0.75 14.78 -11.35
N GLU A 376 2.05 14.83 -11.01
CA GLU A 376 2.88 16.00 -11.24
C GLU A 376 3.24 16.09 -12.73
N GLN A 377 3.35 17.31 -13.27
CA GLN A 377 3.59 17.56 -14.70
C GLN A 377 4.80 16.79 -15.26
N HIS A 378 5.85 16.61 -14.45
CA HIS A 378 7.09 15.94 -14.85
C HIS A 378 7.12 14.43 -14.54
N TRP A 379 5.98 13.81 -14.17
CA TRP A 379 5.88 12.42 -13.73
C TRP A 379 6.49 11.42 -14.73
N LEU A 380 6.08 11.44 -16.00
CA LEU A 380 6.64 10.55 -17.02
C LEU A 380 8.14 10.81 -17.24
N ARG A 381 8.54 12.09 -17.32
CA ARG A 381 9.96 12.45 -17.44
C ARG A 381 10.80 11.95 -16.27
N ALA A 382 10.23 11.81 -15.08
CA ALA A 382 10.93 11.28 -13.91
C ALA A 382 11.02 9.75 -13.90
N VAL A 383 9.95 9.05 -14.27
CA VAL A 383 9.90 7.57 -14.18
C VAL A 383 10.59 6.91 -15.39
N MET A 384 10.37 7.42 -16.60
CA MET A 384 10.84 6.80 -17.85
C MET A 384 12.37 6.56 -17.92
N PRO A 385 13.25 7.45 -17.45
CA PRO A 385 14.68 7.19 -17.41
C PRO A 385 15.06 5.87 -16.72
N HIS A 386 14.34 5.49 -15.67
CA HIS A 386 14.61 4.23 -14.96
C HIS A 386 14.20 2.99 -15.77
N MET A 387 13.20 3.13 -16.65
CA MET A 387 12.80 2.10 -17.59
C MET A 387 13.81 1.96 -18.74
N LEU A 388 14.45 3.06 -19.15
CA LEU A 388 15.41 3.11 -20.25
C LEU A 388 16.84 2.74 -19.86
N LEU A 389 17.23 2.92 -18.60
CA LEU A 389 18.59 2.54 -18.18
C LEU A 389 18.78 1.03 -17.99
N ASP A 390 17.69 0.27 -17.88
CA ASP A 390 17.73 -1.18 -17.69
C ASP A 390 16.65 -1.87 -18.53
N GLU A 391 17.06 -2.59 -19.56
CA GLU A 391 16.18 -3.38 -20.44
C GLU A 391 15.37 -4.42 -19.69
N LYS A 392 15.84 -4.88 -18.52
CA LYS A 392 15.10 -5.78 -17.64
C LYS A 392 14.21 -5.04 -16.64
N MET A 393 14.14 -3.71 -16.68
CA MET A 393 13.14 -2.97 -15.91
C MET A 393 11.76 -3.22 -16.52
N GLY A 394 10.96 -4.01 -15.80
CA GLY A 394 9.60 -4.35 -16.18
C GLY A 394 8.60 -3.34 -15.63
N LEU A 395 8.83 -2.80 -14.43
CA LEU A 395 7.93 -1.86 -13.78
C LEU A 395 8.69 -0.87 -12.88
N ALA A 396 8.29 0.39 -12.90
CA ALA A 396 8.75 1.40 -11.96
C ALA A 396 7.55 2.14 -11.35
N CYS A 397 7.57 2.34 -10.03
CA CYS A 397 6.49 2.99 -9.29
C CYS A 397 7.01 4.10 -8.38
N PRO A 398 6.37 5.28 -8.36
CA PRO A 398 6.56 6.28 -7.32
C PRO A 398 5.69 5.97 -6.09
N PRO A 399 5.90 6.64 -4.95
CA PRO A 399 4.96 6.63 -3.84
C PRO A 399 3.56 7.06 -4.26
N GLN A 400 2.57 6.54 -3.54
CA GLN A 400 1.27 7.17 -3.38
C GLN A 400 1.35 8.12 -2.18
N LEU A 401 1.17 9.41 -2.45
CA LEU A 401 1.08 10.46 -1.43
C LEU A 401 -0.32 11.05 -1.45
N PHE A 402 -0.69 11.78 -0.39
CA PHE A 402 -2.07 12.20 -0.22
C PHE A 402 -2.16 13.66 0.23
N TYR A 403 -3.20 14.37 -0.23
CA TYR A 403 -3.41 15.79 0.08
C TYR A 403 -4.59 16.05 1.02
N ASN A 404 -5.36 15.02 1.41
CA ASN A 404 -6.48 15.14 2.35
C ASN A 404 -6.23 14.34 3.66
N VAL A 405 -4.97 14.22 4.09
CA VAL A 405 -4.65 13.58 5.39
C VAL A 405 -4.94 14.55 6.54
N PRO A 406 -5.84 14.19 7.47
CA PRO A 406 -6.25 15.09 8.54
C PRO A 406 -5.12 15.40 9.52
N LYS A 407 -5.23 16.55 10.21
CA LYS A 407 -4.31 16.92 11.30
C LYS A 407 -4.23 15.80 12.34
N GLY A 408 -3.01 15.39 12.67
CA GLY A 408 -2.71 14.32 13.61
C GLY A 408 -2.90 12.90 13.07
N ASP A 409 -3.43 12.72 11.85
CA ASP A 409 -3.61 11.42 11.18
C ASP A 409 -4.06 10.28 12.12
N PRO A 410 -5.24 10.38 12.77
CA PRO A 410 -5.63 9.46 13.84
C PRO A 410 -5.85 8.01 13.37
N LEU A 411 -6.07 7.81 12.07
CA LEU A 411 -6.21 6.49 11.45
C LEU A 411 -4.93 6.04 10.70
N CYS A 412 -3.83 6.78 10.82
CA CYS A 412 -2.54 6.48 10.19
C CYS A 412 -2.66 6.23 8.66
N GLN A 413 -3.36 7.11 7.94
CA GLN A 413 -3.69 6.99 6.52
C GLN A 413 -2.58 7.46 5.59
N SER A 414 -1.61 8.23 6.09
CA SER A 414 -0.49 8.80 5.33
C SER A 414 0.42 7.77 4.64
N LEU A 415 0.59 6.59 5.24
CA LEU A 415 1.53 5.56 4.79
C LEU A 415 3.01 5.98 4.80
N ASP A 416 3.39 7.09 5.45
CA ASP A 416 4.76 7.61 5.43
C ASP A 416 5.81 6.58 5.85
N PHE A 417 5.54 5.74 6.88
CA PHE A 417 6.47 4.69 7.28
C PHE A 417 6.68 3.65 6.17
N PHE A 418 5.61 3.31 5.44
CA PHE A 418 5.70 2.42 4.30
C PHE A 418 6.50 3.06 3.16
N VAL A 419 6.20 4.32 2.83
CA VAL A 419 6.81 5.10 1.75
C VAL A 419 8.29 5.42 2.00
N HIS A 420 8.67 5.90 3.18
CA HIS A 420 10.01 6.41 3.46
C HIS A 420 10.96 5.39 4.11
N VAL A 421 10.44 4.27 4.62
CA VAL A 421 11.25 3.24 5.28
C VAL A 421 11.08 1.88 4.58
N SER A 422 9.85 1.37 4.47
CA SER A 422 9.63 0.00 4.00
C SER A 422 9.95 -0.20 2.53
N GLU A 423 9.40 0.60 1.62
CA GLU A 423 9.62 0.48 0.17
C GLU A 423 11.09 0.72 -0.24
N PRO A 424 11.80 1.74 0.28
CA PRO A 424 13.22 1.91 -0.03
C PRO A 424 14.09 0.72 0.40
N VAL A 425 13.76 0.06 1.53
CA VAL A 425 14.47 -1.15 1.98
C VAL A 425 14.22 -2.30 1.02
N LYS A 426 12.98 -2.50 0.59
CA LYS A 426 12.65 -3.52 -0.42
C LYS A 426 13.33 -3.22 -1.76
N ASP A 427 13.33 -1.97 -2.21
CA ASP A 427 13.93 -1.58 -3.49
C ASP A 427 15.44 -1.82 -3.48
N ALA A 428 16.10 -1.61 -2.34
CA ALA A 428 17.50 -2.00 -2.17
C ALA A 428 17.72 -3.51 -2.38
N MET A 429 16.73 -4.33 -2.05
CA MET A 429 16.70 -5.78 -2.28
C MET A 429 16.22 -6.19 -3.68
N GLY A 430 15.92 -5.23 -4.57
CA GLY A 430 15.41 -5.50 -5.92
C GLY A 430 13.93 -5.87 -5.93
N VAL A 431 13.19 -5.41 -4.93
CA VAL A 431 11.74 -5.57 -4.81
C VAL A 431 11.13 -4.18 -4.69
N ALA A 432 10.43 -3.72 -5.71
CA ALA A 432 9.47 -2.63 -5.59
C ALA A 432 8.09 -3.20 -5.87
N TRP A 433 7.16 -3.00 -4.94
CA TRP A 433 5.78 -3.37 -5.20
C TRP A 433 5.10 -2.29 -6.01
N CYS A 434 4.28 -2.73 -6.97
CA CYS A 434 3.32 -1.82 -7.55
C CYS A 434 2.27 -1.49 -6.48
N THR A 435 2.14 -0.21 -6.15
CA THR A 435 1.21 0.28 -5.12
C THR A 435 -0.14 0.71 -5.69
N GLY A 436 -0.41 0.43 -6.97
CA GLY A 436 -1.72 0.60 -7.59
C GLY A 436 -1.91 1.85 -8.44
N SER A 437 -1.07 2.89 -8.32
CA SER A 437 -1.16 4.12 -9.13
C SER A 437 0.22 4.74 -9.38
N GLY A 438 0.34 5.53 -10.45
CA GLY A 438 1.52 6.28 -10.88
C GLY A 438 2.65 5.42 -11.44
N TYR A 439 2.43 4.12 -11.57
CA TYR A 439 3.46 3.22 -12.09
C TYR A 439 3.54 3.26 -13.61
N VAL A 440 4.72 2.94 -14.12
CA VAL A 440 4.97 2.66 -15.54
C VAL A 440 5.43 1.22 -15.66
N VAL A 441 4.87 0.50 -16.63
CA VAL A 441 5.20 -0.89 -16.95
C VAL A 441 5.60 -1.00 -18.42
N ARG A 442 6.61 -1.83 -18.69
CA ARG A 442 7.00 -2.18 -20.06
C ARG A 442 5.95 -3.13 -20.63
N ARG A 443 5.36 -2.79 -21.79
CA ARG A 443 4.26 -3.56 -22.39
C ARG A 443 4.63 -5.02 -22.60
N MET A 444 5.78 -5.28 -23.22
CA MET A 444 6.31 -6.63 -23.42
C MET A 444 6.45 -7.43 -22.11
N ALA A 445 6.82 -6.80 -21.00
CA ALA A 445 6.94 -7.49 -19.73
C ALA A 445 5.57 -7.91 -19.17
N LEU A 446 4.56 -7.07 -19.38
CA LEU A 446 3.18 -7.31 -19.00
C LEU A 446 2.55 -8.42 -19.87
N ASP A 447 2.78 -8.39 -21.19
CA ASP A 447 2.30 -9.42 -22.11
C ASP A 447 2.88 -10.80 -21.76
N GLN A 448 4.15 -10.86 -21.38
CA GLN A 448 4.81 -12.11 -20.96
C GLN A 448 4.17 -12.74 -19.72
N ILE A 449 3.56 -11.95 -18.83
CA ILE A 449 2.85 -12.47 -17.66
C ILE A 449 1.34 -12.66 -17.89
N GLY A 450 0.87 -12.42 -19.12
CA GLY A 450 -0.54 -12.56 -19.51
C GLY A 450 -1.42 -11.38 -19.09
N GLY A 451 -0.86 -10.16 -19.05
CA GLY A 451 -1.59 -8.97 -18.61
C GLY A 451 -1.63 -8.80 -17.09
N PHE A 452 -2.54 -7.95 -16.61
CA PHE A 452 -2.82 -7.80 -15.19
C PHE A 452 -3.49 -9.07 -14.64
N PRO A 453 -3.02 -9.65 -13.52
CA PRO A 453 -3.56 -10.88 -12.96
C PRO A 453 -5.04 -10.77 -12.59
N LEU A 454 -5.86 -11.59 -13.23
CA LEU A 454 -7.28 -11.69 -12.93
C LEU A 454 -7.52 -12.48 -11.62
N GLY A 455 -8.53 -12.06 -10.86
CA GLY A 455 -8.98 -12.75 -9.65
C GLY A 455 -8.15 -12.52 -8.39
N SER A 456 -7.17 -11.61 -8.40
CA SER A 456 -6.55 -11.07 -7.17
C SER A 456 -7.30 -9.82 -6.68
N LEU A 457 -7.42 -9.65 -5.37
CA LEU A 457 -7.91 -8.39 -4.75
C LEU A 457 -6.83 -7.30 -4.66
N ALA A 458 -5.58 -7.66 -4.98
CA ALA A 458 -4.42 -6.78 -5.05
C ALA A 458 -3.67 -7.10 -6.36
N GLU A 459 -4.27 -6.74 -7.49
CA GLU A 459 -3.74 -7.02 -8.82
C GLU A 459 -2.39 -6.36 -9.05
N ASP A 460 -2.15 -5.22 -8.41
CA ASP A 460 -0.92 -4.44 -8.43
C ASP A 460 0.28 -5.22 -7.84
N VAL A 461 0.15 -5.68 -6.59
CA VAL A 461 1.16 -6.50 -5.93
C VAL A 461 1.35 -7.82 -6.67
N ALA A 462 0.26 -8.43 -7.16
CA ALA A 462 0.34 -9.64 -7.98
C ALA A 462 1.12 -9.41 -9.28
N THR A 463 0.91 -8.28 -9.96
CA THR A 463 1.60 -7.91 -11.20
C THR A 463 3.10 -7.77 -10.97
N SER A 464 3.49 -6.94 -10.01
CA SER A 464 4.92 -6.73 -9.69
C SER A 464 5.59 -8.05 -9.25
N THR A 465 4.89 -8.89 -8.49
CA THR A 465 5.42 -10.19 -8.06
C THR A 465 5.59 -11.16 -9.24
N ARG A 466 4.63 -11.26 -10.16
CA ARG A 466 4.77 -12.11 -11.36
C ARG A 466 5.86 -11.63 -12.31
N LEU A 467 6.05 -10.32 -12.44
CA LEU A 467 7.16 -9.74 -13.19
C LEU A 467 8.52 -10.21 -12.63
N LEU A 468 8.72 -10.10 -11.32
CA LEU A 468 9.92 -10.63 -10.64
C LEU A 468 10.08 -12.14 -10.88
N GLY A 469 8.95 -12.87 -10.87
CA GLY A 469 8.86 -14.29 -11.19
C GLY A 469 9.39 -14.70 -12.55
N ARG A 470 9.19 -13.85 -13.56
CA ARG A 470 9.70 -14.00 -14.93
C ARG A 470 11.07 -13.35 -15.15
N GLY A 471 11.73 -12.87 -14.09
CA GLY A 471 13.09 -12.33 -14.15
C GLY A 471 13.15 -10.87 -14.59
N TRP A 472 12.02 -10.19 -14.66
CA TRP A 472 11.97 -8.74 -14.76
C TRP A 472 12.36 -8.11 -13.42
N LYS A 473 12.78 -6.85 -13.47
CA LYS A 473 13.10 -6.03 -12.31
C LYS A 473 12.00 -5.02 -12.08
N THR A 474 11.83 -4.65 -10.82
CA THR A 474 10.96 -3.54 -10.42
C THR A 474 11.77 -2.47 -9.70
N ALA A 475 11.33 -1.21 -9.79
CA ALA A 475 11.99 -0.07 -9.19
C ALA A 475 11.02 0.83 -8.43
N TYR A 476 11.42 1.25 -7.24
CA TYR A 476 10.74 2.28 -6.48
C TYR A 476 11.44 3.62 -6.71
N ILE A 477 10.70 4.62 -7.17
CA ILE A 477 11.21 5.97 -7.46
C ILE A 477 10.77 6.86 -6.29
N HIS A 478 11.70 7.24 -5.41
CA HIS A 478 11.36 7.88 -4.14
C HIS A 478 11.14 9.39 -4.30
N GLU A 479 10.24 9.76 -5.21
CA GLU A 479 9.91 11.13 -5.56
C GLU A 479 8.40 11.37 -5.43
N PRO A 480 7.97 12.55 -4.95
CA PRO A 480 6.55 12.90 -4.87
C PRO A 480 5.99 13.23 -6.26
N LEU A 481 5.63 12.22 -7.06
CA LEU A 481 5.21 12.39 -8.46
C LEU A 481 3.70 12.31 -8.70
N GLN A 482 2.92 11.99 -7.67
CA GLN A 482 1.46 11.97 -7.71
C GLN A 482 0.90 12.20 -6.31
N PHE A 483 -0.30 12.74 -6.23
CA PHE A 483 -0.99 12.98 -4.98
C PHE A 483 -2.49 12.65 -5.11
N GLY A 484 -2.99 11.80 -4.22
CA GLY A 484 -4.40 11.42 -4.20
C GLY A 484 -5.10 11.62 -2.88
N THR A 485 -6.19 10.89 -2.67
CA THR A 485 -7.03 11.01 -1.47
C THR A 485 -7.02 9.75 -0.62
N VAL A 486 -7.09 9.93 0.69
CA VAL A 486 -7.36 8.86 1.67
C VAL A 486 -8.86 8.77 1.95
N PRO A 487 -9.35 7.61 2.42
CA PRO A 487 -10.75 7.46 2.80
C PRO A 487 -11.23 8.52 3.81
N GLU A 488 -12.41 9.08 3.55
CA GLU A 488 -12.96 10.15 4.38
C GLU A 488 -13.52 9.66 5.72
N ASP A 489 -13.87 8.38 5.85
CA ASP A 489 -14.43 7.86 7.08
C ASP A 489 -13.82 6.54 7.57
N TYR A 490 -14.14 6.22 8.83
CA TYR A 490 -13.67 5.01 9.52
C TYR A 490 -14.04 3.72 8.77
N GLY A 491 -15.26 3.63 8.24
CA GLY A 491 -15.76 2.43 7.56
C GLY A 491 -15.02 2.14 6.26
N SER A 492 -14.79 3.18 5.46
CA SER A 492 -14.04 3.11 4.21
C SER A 492 -12.55 2.84 4.47
N HIS A 493 -11.98 3.40 5.54
CA HIS A 493 -10.63 3.07 5.99
C HIS A 493 -10.49 1.57 6.35
N LEU A 494 -11.41 1.03 7.16
CA LEU A 494 -11.41 -0.39 7.53
C LEU A 494 -11.49 -1.31 6.32
N LYS A 495 -12.40 -1.01 5.38
CA LYS A 495 -12.56 -1.78 4.14
C LYS A 495 -11.28 -1.74 3.31
N GLN A 496 -10.61 -0.59 3.24
CA GLN A 496 -9.36 -0.46 2.50
C GLN A 496 -8.25 -1.34 3.10
N ARG A 497 -8.02 -1.23 4.41
CA ARG A 497 -6.95 -1.97 5.09
C ARG A 497 -7.18 -3.48 5.10
N THR A 498 -8.41 -3.92 5.35
CA THR A 498 -8.75 -5.35 5.37
C THR A 498 -8.64 -5.96 3.97
N ARG A 499 -9.07 -5.25 2.92
CA ARG A 499 -8.89 -5.69 1.53
C ARG A 499 -7.43 -5.84 1.14
N TRP A 500 -6.55 -4.90 1.52
CA TRP A 500 -5.11 -5.03 1.28
C TRP A 500 -4.50 -6.25 1.98
N ALA A 501 -4.89 -6.51 3.23
CA ALA A 501 -4.42 -7.68 3.95
C ALA A 501 -4.88 -8.99 3.28
N ILE A 502 -6.15 -9.08 2.88
CA ILE A 502 -6.67 -10.25 2.15
C ILE A 502 -5.95 -10.41 0.82
N GLY A 503 -5.84 -9.35 0.01
CA GLY A 503 -5.21 -9.41 -1.31
C GLY A 503 -3.74 -9.84 -1.26
N THR A 504 -3.03 -9.40 -0.22
CA THR A 504 -1.64 -9.83 0.04
C THR A 504 -1.58 -11.33 0.34
N VAL A 505 -2.45 -11.83 1.21
CA VAL A 505 -2.49 -13.25 1.60
C VAL A 505 -2.95 -14.13 0.42
N ASP A 506 -4.01 -13.74 -0.29
CA ASP A 506 -4.54 -14.44 -1.46
C ASP A 506 -3.49 -14.58 -2.57
N THR A 507 -2.84 -13.47 -2.93
CA THR A 507 -1.74 -13.46 -3.91
C THR A 507 -0.61 -14.38 -3.46
N SER A 508 -0.29 -14.39 -2.17
CA SER A 508 0.76 -15.24 -1.62
C SER A 508 0.40 -16.72 -1.70
N PHE A 509 -0.83 -17.12 -1.36
CA PHE A 509 -1.28 -18.51 -1.51
C PHE A 509 -1.22 -18.97 -2.98
N LYS A 510 -1.71 -18.15 -3.91
CA LYS A 510 -1.66 -18.45 -5.35
C LYS A 510 -0.23 -18.64 -5.86
N LEU A 511 0.72 -17.89 -5.31
CA LEU A 511 2.14 -17.97 -5.64
C LEU A 511 2.95 -18.88 -4.71
N LYS A 512 2.30 -19.75 -3.93
CA LYS A 512 2.96 -20.70 -3.00
C LYS A 512 3.94 -20.00 -2.04
N PHE A 513 3.48 -18.89 -1.47
CA PHE A 513 4.23 -17.94 -0.64
C PHE A 513 5.52 -17.41 -1.28
N CYS A 514 5.59 -17.43 -2.60
CA CYS A 514 6.77 -17.12 -3.40
C CYS A 514 8.01 -17.97 -3.06
N LEU A 515 7.83 -19.15 -2.47
CA LEU A 515 8.93 -20.01 -2.05
C LEU A 515 9.43 -20.90 -3.21
N TYR A 516 8.50 -21.45 -4.00
CA TYR A 516 8.78 -22.39 -5.08
C TYR A 516 7.67 -22.36 -6.16
N GLY A 517 7.97 -22.94 -7.33
CA GLY A 517 7.06 -22.98 -8.49
C GLY A 517 7.55 -22.16 -9.67
N ASP A 518 6.97 -22.41 -10.85
CA ASP A 518 7.38 -21.78 -12.10
C ASP A 518 7.15 -20.26 -12.11
N ASP A 519 6.08 -19.81 -11.47
CA ASP A 519 5.73 -18.39 -11.34
C ASP A 519 6.75 -17.57 -10.54
N VAL A 520 7.66 -18.20 -9.78
CA VAL A 520 8.70 -17.52 -8.99
C VAL A 520 10.11 -18.00 -9.32
N LYS A 521 10.26 -18.74 -10.42
CA LYS A 521 11.50 -19.43 -10.81
C LYS A 521 12.69 -18.48 -10.90
N HIS A 522 12.50 -17.29 -11.46
CA HIS A 522 13.58 -16.32 -11.68
C HIS A 522 13.75 -15.30 -10.54
N MET A 523 12.96 -15.39 -9.48
CA MET A 523 13.17 -14.56 -8.30
C MET A 523 14.47 -14.94 -7.58
N THR A 524 15.23 -13.92 -7.19
CA THR A 524 16.33 -14.05 -6.24
C THR A 524 15.82 -14.47 -4.86
N PHE A 525 16.70 -15.05 -4.04
CA PHE A 525 16.38 -15.38 -2.65
C PHE A 525 15.82 -14.18 -1.87
N ALA A 526 16.42 -13.00 -2.05
CA ALA A 526 15.97 -11.77 -1.43
C ALA A 526 14.52 -11.39 -1.81
N GLN A 527 14.17 -11.54 -3.08
CA GLN A 527 12.83 -11.26 -3.59
C GLN A 527 11.80 -12.25 -3.02
N ARG A 528 12.15 -13.55 -2.99
CA ARG A 528 11.30 -14.60 -2.37
C ARG A 528 11.07 -14.32 -0.89
N MET A 529 12.13 -14.02 -0.15
CA MET A 529 12.05 -13.71 1.29
C MET A 529 11.23 -12.45 1.55
N SER A 530 11.35 -11.41 0.73
CA SER A 530 10.50 -10.21 0.84
C SER A 530 9.03 -10.58 0.77
N SER A 531 8.62 -11.29 -0.28
CA SER A 531 7.22 -11.66 -0.48
C SER A 531 6.72 -12.57 0.63
N PHE A 532 7.53 -13.56 1.05
CA PHE A 532 7.20 -14.45 2.16
C PHE A 532 6.99 -13.69 3.48
N ILE A 533 7.91 -12.79 3.85
CA ILE A 533 7.85 -12.05 5.11
C ILE A 533 6.57 -11.21 5.17
N TYR A 534 6.24 -10.48 4.10
CA TYR A 534 5.04 -9.64 4.14
C TYR A 534 3.72 -10.42 4.10
N ALA A 535 3.69 -11.57 3.40
CA ALA A 535 2.57 -12.50 3.49
C ALA A 535 2.36 -12.95 4.94
N PHE A 536 3.46 -13.34 5.59
CA PHE A 536 3.46 -13.81 6.97
C PHE A 536 3.12 -12.69 7.97
N LEU A 537 3.56 -11.45 7.73
CA LEU A 537 3.17 -10.28 8.54
C LEU A 537 1.67 -9.99 8.47
N SER A 538 1.00 -10.32 7.35
CA SER A 538 -0.45 -10.23 7.27
C SER A 538 -1.12 -11.29 8.16
N LEU A 539 -0.68 -12.56 8.06
CA LEU A 539 -1.15 -13.66 8.90
C LEU A 539 -0.84 -13.45 10.39
N PHE A 540 0.26 -12.76 10.71
CA PHE A 540 0.69 -12.45 12.06
C PHE A 540 -0.38 -11.72 12.89
N ASN A 541 -1.24 -10.92 12.25
CA ASN A 541 -2.32 -10.23 12.96
C ASN A 541 -3.19 -11.20 13.78
N ILE A 542 -3.30 -12.48 13.38
CA ILE A 542 -3.95 -13.54 14.17
C ILE A 542 -3.22 -13.76 15.50
N PHE A 543 -1.91 -14.02 15.48
CA PHE A 543 -1.12 -14.26 16.69
C PHE A 543 -1.04 -13.01 17.58
N LEU A 544 -0.88 -11.83 16.98
CA LEU A 544 -0.91 -10.56 17.71
C LEU A 544 -2.25 -10.38 18.44
N THR A 545 -3.36 -10.64 17.76
CA THR A 545 -4.71 -10.57 18.37
C THR A 545 -4.85 -11.58 19.50
N LEU A 546 -4.41 -12.82 19.32
CA LEU A 546 -4.44 -13.84 20.39
C LEU A 546 -3.65 -13.37 21.62
N SER A 547 -2.48 -12.77 21.44
CA SER A 547 -1.67 -12.27 22.54
C SER A 547 -2.31 -11.09 23.27
N ILE A 548 -2.86 -10.13 22.53
CA ILE A 548 -3.56 -8.98 23.09
C ILE A 548 -4.72 -9.43 23.98
N PHE A 549 -5.50 -10.43 23.54
CA PHE A 549 -6.64 -10.96 24.30
C PHE A 549 -6.24 -11.92 25.42
N ALA A 550 -5.05 -12.53 25.36
CA ALA A 550 -4.52 -13.33 26.47
C ALA A 550 -4.14 -12.49 27.69
N MET A 551 -3.68 -11.24 27.50
CA MET A 551 -3.24 -10.35 28.58
C MET A 551 -4.25 -10.21 29.74
N PRO A 552 -5.50 -9.77 29.53
CA PRO A 552 -6.47 -9.62 30.62
C PRO A 552 -6.85 -10.97 31.27
N ILE A 553 -6.86 -12.07 30.51
CA ILE A 553 -7.13 -13.41 31.05
C ILE A 553 -6.07 -13.77 32.09
N VAL A 554 -4.79 -13.60 31.74
CA VAL A 554 -3.70 -13.99 32.65
C VAL A 554 -3.67 -13.10 33.89
N LEU A 555 -3.91 -11.80 33.74
CA LEU A 555 -4.01 -10.86 34.88
C LEU A 555 -5.15 -11.25 35.85
N ILE A 556 -6.30 -11.73 35.34
CA ILE A 556 -7.43 -12.18 36.18
C ILE A 556 -7.13 -13.51 36.88
N ILE A 557 -6.41 -14.42 36.24
CA ILE A 557 -6.06 -15.72 36.84
C ILE A 557 -5.13 -15.55 38.06
N ASN A 558 -4.37 -14.44 38.13
CA ASN A 558 -3.51 -14.07 39.27
C ASN A 558 -2.59 -15.21 39.72
N LYS A 559 -2.02 -15.87 38.71
CA LYS A 559 -0.88 -16.77 38.86
C LYS A 559 0.35 -16.01 38.38
N PRO A 560 1.54 -16.29 38.96
CA PRO A 560 2.75 -15.57 38.61
C PRO A 560 3.02 -15.69 37.11
N LEU A 561 2.91 -14.55 36.41
CA LEU A 561 3.28 -14.38 34.99
C LEU A 561 4.77 -14.63 34.78
N VAL A 562 5.53 -14.29 35.83
CA VAL A 562 6.98 -14.45 35.91
C VAL A 562 7.31 -15.42 37.03
N ALA A 563 7.58 -16.67 36.66
CA ALA A 563 8.12 -17.64 37.59
C ALA A 563 9.63 -17.41 37.75
N TYR A 564 10.07 -17.43 39.00
CA TYR A 564 11.47 -17.31 39.40
C TYR A 564 11.67 -18.13 40.68
N SER A 565 12.89 -18.65 40.89
CA SER A 565 13.26 -19.47 42.04
C SER A 565 13.82 -18.63 43.19
N ASN A 566 14.47 -17.51 42.89
CA ASN A 566 15.10 -16.62 43.87
C ASN A 566 15.09 -15.15 43.40
N ASN A 567 15.39 -14.22 44.31
CA ASN A 567 15.31 -12.77 44.01
C ASN A 567 16.33 -12.32 42.95
N ASP A 568 17.47 -13.00 42.80
CA ASP A 568 18.48 -12.63 41.81
C ASP A 568 18.00 -12.89 40.38
N GLU A 569 17.25 -13.96 40.17
CA GLU A 569 16.56 -14.23 38.90
C GLU A 569 15.54 -13.14 38.57
N LEU A 570 14.73 -12.71 39.55
CA LEU A 570 13.76 -11.63 39.35
C LEU A 570 14.45 -10.30 39.00
N ARG A 571 15.52 -9.94 39.73
CA ARG A 571 16.34 -8.76 39.42
C ARG A 571 16.90 -8.83 38.01
N LEU A 572 17.42 -9.99 37.61
CA LEU A 572 18.02 -10.17 36.30
C LEU A 572 16.99 -10.06 35.18
N LEU A 573 15.79 -10.63 35.35
CA LEU A 573 14.69 -10.43 34.40
C LEU A 573 14.31 -8.97 34.24
N ILE A 574 14.13 -8.24 35.36
CA ILE A 574 13.81 -6.80 35.34
C ILE A 574 14.90 -6.00 34.60
N ARG A 575 16.17 -6.28 34.88
CA ARG A 575 17.31 -5.62 34.24
C ARG A 575 17.37 -5.91 32.75
N THR A 576 17.11 -7.14 32.33
CA THR A 576 17.03 -7.52 30.92
C THR A 576 15.84 -6.85 30.23
N CYS A 577 14.67 -6.79 30.87
CA CYS A 577 13.50 -6.06 30.34
C CYS A 577 13.76 -4.56 30.19
N PHE A 578 14.49 -3.95 31.14
CA PHE A 578 14.93 -2.56 31.01
C PHE A 578 15.84 -2.38 29.80
N ALA A 579 16.90 -3.18 29.68
CA ALA A 579 17.82 -3.10 28.54
C ALA A 579 17.08 -3.28 27.21
N LEU A 580 16.17 -4.26 27.14
CA LEU A 580 15.33 -4.53 25.98
C LEU A 580 14.42 -3.34 25.64
N THR A 581 13.74 -2.77 26.64
CA THR A 581 12.82 -1.64 26.44
C THR A 581 13.55 -0.41 25.94
N ILE A 582 14.69 -0.06 26.54
CA ILE A 582 15.48 1.10 26.13
C ILE A 582 16.08 0.89 24.73
N CYS A 583 16.63 -0.30 24.46
CA CYS A 583 17.20 -0.62 23.16
C CYS A 583 16.13 -0.58 22.05
N ASN A 584 14.95 -1.17 22.28
CA ASN A 584 13.85 -1.15 21.32
C ASN A 584 13.35 0.28 21.06
N ARG A 585 13.19 1.12 22.08
CA ARG A 585 12.77 2.51 21.92
C ARG A 585 13.77 3.35 21.12
N LEU A 586 15.07 3.16 21.38
CA LEU A 586 16.13 3.80 20.59
C LEU A 586 16.11 3.30 19.15
N CYS A 587 15.87 1.99 18.94
CA CYS A 587 15.74 1.40 17.62
C CYS A 587 14.57 2.02 16.86
N GLU A 588 13.38 2.09 17.47
CA GLU A 588 12.19 2.74 16.91
C GLU A 588 12.46 4.20 16.57
N PHE A 589 13.05 4.96 17.50
CA PHE A 589 13.39 6.37 17.29
C PHE A 589 14.25 6.56 16.03
N VAL A 590 15.32 5.77 15.88
CA VAL A 590 16.24 5.87 14.74
C VAL A 590 15.57 5.37 13.45
N LEU A 591 14.81 4.27 13.52
CA LEU A 591 14.13 3.67 12.38
C LEU A 591 13.05 4.60 11.79
N TYR A 592 12.39 5.40 12.64
CA TYR A 592 11.32 6.31 12.23
C TYR A 592 11.82 7.66 11.71
N ILE A 593 13.12 7.96 11.76
CA ILE A 593 13.67 9.24 11.29
C ILE A 593 13.22 9.61 9.86
N PRO A 594 13.24 8.70 8.86
CA PRO A 594 12.87 9.07 7.48
C PRO A 594 11.39 9.42 7.30
N ALA A 595 10.51 8.82 8.10
CA ALA A 595 9.06 9.03 8.03
C ALA A 595 8.54 10.04 9.08
N GLY A 596 9.37 10.41 10.06
CA GLY A 596 8.99 11.15 11.25
C GLY A 596 8.66 10.24 12.43
N TYR A 597 9.28 10.55 13.58
CA TYR A 597 9.14 9.78 14.83
C TYR A 597 7.69 9.58 15.26
N HIS A 598 6.90 10.65 15.32
CA HIS A 598 5.50 10.59 15.73
C HIS A 598 4.64 9.82 14.72
N THR A 599 4.99 9.85 13.43
CA THR A 599 4.28 9.07 12.41
C THR A 599 4.51 7.58 12.61
N GLY A 600 5.75 7.17 12.92
CA GLY A 600 6.06 5.80 13.30
C GLY A 600 5.30 5.35 14.56
N GLN A 601 5.25 6.19 15.60
CA GLN A 601 4.46 5.91 16.80
C GLN A 601 2.96 5.71 16.51
N ARG A 602 2.37 6.53 15.62
CA ARG A 602 0.97 6.35 15.20
C ARG A 602 0.79 5.04 14.42
N GLY A 603 1.76 4.69 13.58
CA GLY A 603 1.80 3.42 12.87
C GLY A 603 1.75 2.22 13.80
N SER A 604 2.60 2.17 14.83
CA SER A 604 2.62 1.07 15.82
C SER A 604 1.30 0.94 16.58
N ARG A 605 0.66 2.06 16.95
CA ARG A 605 -0.66 2.05 17.57
C ARG A 605 -1.75 1.60 16.60
N SER A 606 -1.67 2.07 15.36
CA SER A 606 -2.59 1.66 14.30
C SER A 606 -2.56 0.17 14.05
N GLN A 607 -1.37 -0.44 14.10
CA GLN A 607 -1.21 -1.88 14.00
C GLN A 607 -1.93 -2.62 15.12
N LEU A 608 -1.85 -2.14 16.37
CA LEU A 608 -2.48 -2.78 17.53
C LEU A 608 -4.01 -2.80 17.43
N TRP A 609 -4.65 -1.66 17.15
CA TRP A 609 -6.12 -1.62 17.10
C TRP A 609 -6.68 -2.20 15.79
N MET A 610 -5.92 -2.19 14.69
CA MET A 610 -6.33 -2.84 13.44
C MET A 610 -6.15 -4.36 13.46
N SER A 611 -5.26 -4.91 14.30
CA SER A 611 -4.94 -6.34 14.27
C SER A 611 -6.16 -7.25 14.41
N PRO A 612 -7.15 -6.98 15.30
CA PRO A 612 -8.29 -7.87 15.46
C PRO A 612 -9.22 -7.85 14.25
N TYR A 613 -9.37 -6.70 13.58
CA TYR A 613 -10.11 -6.62 12.32
C TYR A 613 -9.44 -7.45 11.23
N ILE A 614 -8.13 -7.26 11.04
CA ILE A 614 -7.37 -8.00 10.03
C ILE A 614 -7.39 -9.50 10.33
N ALA A 615 -7.19 -9.90 11.59
CA ALA A 615 -7.24 -11.29 12.02
C ALA A 615 -8.60 -11.94 11.72
N LEU A 616 -9.69 -11.28 12.14
CA LEU A 616 -11.05 -11.77 11.89
C LEU A 616 -11.31 -11.92 10.39
N THR A 617 -10.90 -10.94 9.59
CA THR A 617 -11.06 -11.01 8.14
C THR A 617 -10.26 -12.17 7.53
N ILE A 618 -8.98 -12.35 7.89
CA ILE A 618 -8.17 -13.46 7.38
C ILE A 618 -8.79 -14.81 7.78
N ILE A 619 -9.19 -14.97 9.05
CA ILE A 619 -9.81 -16.19 9.55
C ILE A 619 -11.09 -16.51 8.76
N ARG A 620 -11.97 -15.53 8.54
CA ARG A 620 -13.21 -15.74 7.77
C ARG A 620 -12.97 -15.99 6.29
N SER A 621 -11.89 -15.47 5.74
CA SER A 621 -11.59 -15.56 4.31
C SER A 621 -10.90 -16.86 3.93
N PHE A 622 -10.02 -17.38 4.79
CA PHE A 622 -9.12 -18.49 4.45
C PHE A 622 -9.22 -19.70 5.39
N ILE A 623 -9.81 -19.58 6.58
CA ILE A 623 -9.78 -20.64 7.61
C ILE A 623 -11.18 -21.20 7.88
N LEU A 624 -12.19 -20.33 8.05
CA LEU A 624 -13.54 -20.77 8.43
C LEU A 624 -14.33 -21.28 7.22
N PRO A 625 -15.05 -22.40 7.35
CA PRO A 625 -16.02 -22.82 6.35
C PRO A 625 -17.24 -21.87 6.34
N THR A 626 -17.95 -21.81 5.21
CA THR A 626 -19.07 -20.87 5.00
C THR A 626 -20.18 -21.01 6.05
N TRP A 627 -20.49 -22.22 6.50
CA TRP A 627 -21.48 -22.48 7.55
C TRP A 627 -21.09 -21.96 8.93
N LEU A 628 -19.79 -21.73 9.17
CA LEU A 628 -19.26 -21.13 10.41
C LEU A 628 -18.98 -19.63 10.23
N GLY A 629 -19.60 -19.01 9.22
CA GLY A 629 -19.44 -17.59 8.91
C GLY A 629 -18.22 -17.26 8.06
N GLY A 630 -17.60 -18.26 7.43
CA GLY A 630 -16.63 -18.08 6.35
C GLY A 630 -17.23 -17.28 5.19
N GLN A 631 -16.44 -16.39 4.59
CA GLN A 631 -16.91 -15.49 3.55
C GLN A 631 -16.06 -15.63 2.29
N THR A 632 -16.73 -15.87 1.16
CA THR A 632 -16.13 -15.72 -0.17
C THR A 632 -15.99 -14.23 -0.46
N GLN A 633 -14.88 -13.86 -1.08
CA GLN A 633 -14.49 -12.45 -1.20
C GLN A 633 -15.32 -11.75 -2.27
N ALA A 634 -16.19 -10.83 -1.87
CA ALA A 634 -16.82 -9.87 -2.77
C ALA A 634 -15.99 -8.58 -2.78
N PHE A 635 -15.41 -8.21 -3.91
CA PHE A 635 -14.74 -6.93 -4.07
C PHE A 635 -15.77 -5.82 -4.26
N LYS A 636 -15.61 -4.72 -3.54
CA LYS A 636 -16.31 -3.45 -3.79
C LYS A 636 -15.26 -2.35 -3.98
N PRO A 637 -15.29 -1.60 -5.09
CA PRO A 637 -14.39 -0.46 -5.30
C PRO A 637 -14.50 0.52 -4.14
N THR A 638 -13.36 1.07 -3.70
CA THR A 638 -13.32 1.94 -2.52
C THR A 638 -13.51 3.41 -2.87
N GLY A 639 -13.14 3.83 -4.08
CA GLY A 639 -13.39 5.18 -4.59
C GLY A 639 -14.87 5.54 -4.74
N SER A 640 -15.75 4.55 -4.98
CA SER A 640 -17.21 4.77 -5.09
C SER A 640 -17.98 4.68 -3.77
N LEU A 641 -17.28 4.59 -2.63
CA LEU A 641 -17.94 4.57 -1.32
C LEU A 641 -18.17 6.00 -0.84
N GLN A 642 -19.40 6.50 -1.03
CA GLN A 642 -19.85 7.73 -0.38
C GLN A 642 -19.70 7.64 1.14
N SER A 643 -19.29 8.75 1.76
CA SER A 643 -19.16 8.78 3.22
C SER A 643 -20.53 8.71 3.89
N ALA A 644 -20.82 7.58 4.56
CA ALA A 644 -22.10 7.37 5.20
C ALA A 644 -22.34 8.31 6.41
N LEU A 645 -21.26 8.90 6.95
CA LEU A 645 -21.25 9.70 8.16
C LEU A 645 -20.74 11.13 7.95
N ASN A 646 -20.20 11.46 6.76
CA ASN A 646 -19.60 12.75 6.41
C ASN A 646 -18.65 13.27 7.49
N GLU A 647 -17.79 12.39 8.02
CA GLU A 647 -17.02 12.65 9.25
C GLU A 647 -16.07 13.85 9.13
N ARG A 648 -15.59 14.13 7.91
CA ARG A 648 -14.66 15.23 7.63
C ARG A 648 -15.32 16.58 7.47
N ASN A 649 -16.58 16.65 7.06
CA ASN A 649 -17.27 17.91 6.79
C ASN A 649 -18.02 18.39 8.04
N PRO A 650 -17.61 19.49 8.72
CA PRO A 650 -18.26 19.95 9.95
C PRO A 650 -19.76 20.25 9.80
N LYS A 651 -20.20 20.65 8.60
CA LYS A 651 -21.60 21.03 8.32
C LYS A 651 -22.48 19.82 8.07
N LEU A 652 -21.95 18.79 7.41
CA LEU A 652 -22.69 17.58 7.01
C LEU A 652 -22.48 16.39 7.96
N ARG A 653 -21.55 16.52 8.92
CA ARG A 653 -21.19 15.47 9.87
C ARG A 653 -22.42 14.96 10.62
N ALA A 654 -22.64 13.65 10.55
CA ALA A 654 -23.70 12.97 11.28
C ALA A 654 -23.61 13.27 12.80
N PRO A 655 -24.72 13.35 13.54
CA PRO A 655 -24.68 13.64 14.98
C PRO A 655 -23.90 12.55 15.76
N MET A 656 -23.31 12.92 16.89
CA MET A 656 -22.39 12.07 17.66
C MET A 656 -22.99 10.69 18.00
N TRP A 657 -24.26 10.62 18.40
CA TRP A 657 -24.92 9.35 18.73
C TRP A 657 -24.97 8.39 17.53
N ARG A 658 -25.20 8.91 16.31
CA ARG A 658 -25.22 8.11 15.08
C ARG A 658 -23.82 7.64 14.72
N ARG A 659 -22.81 8.50 14.88
CA ARG A 659 -21.40 8.11 14.66
C ARG A 659 -20.98 7.01 15.64
N ILE A 660 -21.24 7.19 16.93
CA ILE A 660 -20.95 6.19 17.95
C ILE A 660 -21.66 4.88 17.61
N TRP A 661 -22.97 4.91 17.29
CA TRP A 661 -23.71 3.72 16.92
C TRP A 661 -23.12 3.03 15.70
N THR A 662 -22.88 3.75 14.60
CA THR A 662 -22.35 3.18 13.37
C THR A 662 -20.93 2.64 13.55
N VAL A 663 -20.03 3.37 14.20
CA VAL A 663 -18.64 2.92 14.40
C VAL A 663 -18.59 1.76 15.40
N MET A 664 -19.28 1.86 16.55
CA MET A 664 -19.22 0.83 17.59
C MET A 664 -19.98 -0.45 17.20
N VAL A 665 -21.16 -0.33 16.58
CA VAL A 665 -22.03 -1.46 16.26
C VAL A 665 -21.80 -1.94 14.84
N ASN A 666 -22.02 -1.09 13.83
CA ASN A 666 -21.99 -1.53 12.43
C ASN A 666 -20.56 -1.86 11.95
N TYR A 667 -19.56 -1.12 12.43
CA TYR A 667 -18.14 -1.39 12.17
C TYR A 667 -17.47 -2.14 13.31
N LEU A 668 -18.25 -2.71 14.23
CA LEU A 668 -17.80 -3.57 15.32
C LEU A 668 -16.76 -2.93 16.26
N ALA A 669 -16.58 -1.60 16.29
CA ALA A 669 -15.56 -1.01 17.17
C ALA A 669 -15.89 -1.15 18.66
N GLY A 670 -17.12 -1.54 19.03
CA GLY A 670 -17.55 -1.73 20.41
C GLY A 670 -16.73 -2.78 21.17
N PHE A 671 -16.14 -3.76 20.49
CA PHE A 671 -15.23 -4.70 21.15
C PHE A 671 -13.99 -4.01 21.71
N HIS A 672 -13.55 -2.89 21.14
CA HIS A 672 -12.39 -2.17 21.66
C HIS A 672 -12.67 -1.56 23.02
N VAL A 673 -13.86 -0.95 23.18
CA VAL A 673 -14.31 -0.40 24.46
C VAL A 673 -14.45 -1.52 25.50
N ALA A 674 -15.07 -2.63 25.11
CA ALA A 674 -15.18 -3.82 25.97
C ALA A 674 -13.81 -4.36 26.38
N TYR A 675 -12.85 -4.43 25.44
CA TYR A 675 -11.48 -4.84 25.70
C TYR A 675 -10.76 -3.89 26.66
N VAL A 676 -10.84 -2.58 26.44
CA VAL A 676 -10.26 -1.58 27.34
C VAL A 676 -10.80 -1.74 28.76
N TYR A 677 -12.12 -1.86 28.90
CA TYR A 677 -12.74 -2.10 30.22
C TYR A 677 -12.25 -3.41 30.84
N TRP A 678 -12.16 -4.48 30.05
CA TRP A 678 -11.69 -5.78 30.51
C TRP A 678 -10.24 -5.72 31.03
N VAL A 679 -9.34 -5.05 30.33
CA VAL A 679 -7.96 -4.83 30.79
C VAL A 679 -7.91 -4.00 32.06
N LEU A 680 -8.67 -2.89 32.13
CA LEU A 680 -8.70 -2.05 33.32
C LEU A 680 -9.22 -2.80 34.56
N VAL A 681 -10.27 -3.61 34.40
CA VAL A 681 -10.77 -4.48 35.47
C VAL A 681 -9.71 -5.51 35.86
N ALA A 682 -9.07 -6.16 34.88
CA ALA A 682 -8.04 -7.16 35.14
C ALA A 682 -6.83 -6.58 35.90
N VAL A 683 -6.34 -5.40 35.48
CA VAL A 683 -5.26 -4.65 36.15
C VAL A 683 -5.67 -4.25 37.56
N THR A 684 -6.89 -3.74 37.74
CA THR A 684 -7.41 -3.32 39.04
C THR A 684 -7.52 -4.52 40.00
N LEU A 685 -8.09 -5.63 39.56
CA LEU A 685 -8.23 -6.84 40.36
C LEU A 685 -6.87 -7.45 40.73
N SER A 686 -5.95 -7.51 39.77
CA SER A 686 -4.59 -8.01 40.01
C SER A 686 -3.84 -7.11 41.01
N SER A 687 -3.91 -5.79 40.83
CA SER A 687 -3.28 -4.83 41.75
C SER A 687 -3.90 -4.91 43.15
N TYR A 688 -5.24 -4.97 43.25
CA TYR A 688 -5.95 -5.11 44.52
C TYR A 688 -5.51 -6.36 45.29
N ARG A 689 -5.42 -7.51 44.61
CA ARG A 689 -4.93 -8.76 45.22
C ARG A 689 -3.50 -8.62 45.73
N ALA A 690 -2.64 -7.91 45.02
CA ALA A 690 -1.28 -7.64 45.47
C ALA A 690 -1.24 -6.77 46.74
N PHE A 691 -2.19 -5.84 46.92
CA PHE A 691 -2.30 -5.03 48.14
C PHE A 691 -2.74 -5.81 49.39
N LEU A 692 -3.26 -7.04 49.23
CA LEU A 692 -3.59 -7.93 50.34
C LEU A 692 -2.35 -8.58 50.98
N GLN A 693 -1.18 -8.52 50.33
CA GLN A 693 0.06 -9.07 50.87
C GLN A 693 0.54 -8.28 52.10
N HIS A 694 1.18 -8.98 53.05
CA HIS A 694 1.74 -8.35 54.24
C HIS A 694 3.12 -7.74 53.98
N GLY A 695 3.26 -6.44 54.28
CA GLY A 695 4.51 -5.69 54.13
C GLY A 695 4.67 -5.01 52.76
N VAL A 696 5.32 -3.84 52.76
CA VAL A 696 5.48 -3.00 51.56
C VAL A 696 6.26 -3.72 50.46
N ARG A 697 7.31 -4.45 50.82
CA ARG A 697 8.14 -5.21 49.88
C ARG A 697 7.35 -6.31 49.17
N ALA A 698 6.54 -7.07 49.89
CA ALA A 698 5.74 -8.15 49.31
C ALA A 698 4.68 -7.58 48.35
N LYS A 699 4.01 -6.47 48.72
CA LYS A 699 3.06 -5.77 47.85
C LYS A 699 3.71 -5.29 46.56
N LEU A 700 4.93 -4.73 46.64
CA LEU A 700 5.66 -4.23 45.48
C LEU A 700 6.11 -5.37 44.55
N ILE A 701 6.71 -6.44 45.11
CA ILE A 701 7.14 -7.61 44.33
C ILE A 701 5.93 -8.26 43.64
N GLU A 702 4.81 -8.45 44.34
CA GLU A 702 3.61 -9.07 43.78
C GLU A 702 3.02 -8.22 42.64
N ASN A 703 3.00 -6.90 42.75
CA ASN A 703 2.60 -6.03 41.64
C ASN A 703 3.58 -6.13 40.47
N LEU A 704 4.88 -6.09 40.75
CA LEU A 704 5.93 -6.13 39.73
C LEU A 704 5.98 -7.46 38.99
N THR A 705 5.48 -8.56 39.55
CA THR A 705 5.37 -9.87 38.88
C THR A 705 4.03 -10.08 38.18
N HIS A 706 3.12 -9.10 38.25
CA HIS A 706 1.79 -9.13 37.65
C HIS A 706 1.49 -7.85 36.84
N ALA A 707 0.50 -7.05 37.27
CA ALA A 707 0.00 -5.89 36.51
C ALA A 707 1.03 -4.77 36.31
N TRP A 708 2.07 -4.70 37.16
CA TRP A 708 3.12 -3.69 37.08
C TRP A 708 4.41 -4.23 36.46
N TRP A 709 4.34 -5.35 35.75
CA TRP A 709 5.48 -5.87 35.00
C TRP A 709 6.00 -4.81 34.02
N VAL A 710 7.32 -4.60 34.03
CA VAL A 710 7.99 -3.63 33.16
C VAL A 710 7.84 -4.03 31.68
N PRO A 711 7.52 -3.11 30.75
CA PRO A 711 7.44 -1.65 30.90
C PRO A 711 6.01 -1.09 31.03
N LEU A 712 5.06 -1.83 31.62
CA LEU A 712 3.62 -1.48 31.63
C LEU A 712 3.02 -1.43 30.21
N SER A 713 3.29 -2.46 29.41
CA SER A 713 2.83 -2.56 28.02
C SER A 713 1.30 -2.40 27.87
N TRP A 714 0.52 -2.80 28.89
CA TRP A 714 -0.93 -2.65 28.89
C TRP A 714 -1.40 -1.20 28.73
N ILE A 715 -0.63 -0.19 29.19
CA ILE A 715 -0.99 1.23 29.02
C ILE A 715 -1.05 1.58 27.53
N MET A 716 -0.03 1.18 26.78
CA MET A 716 0.08 1.42 25.34
C MET A 716 -1.00 0.66 24.55
N VAL A 717 -1.33 -0.55 24.99
CA VAL A 717 -2.38 -1.36 24.35
C VAL A 717 -3.75 -0.75 24.61
N VAL A 718 -4.05 -0.35 25.86
CA VAL A 718 -5.31 0.32 26.22
C VAL A 718 -5.47 1.62 25.43
N SER A 719 -4.43 2.46 25.36
CA SER A 719 -4.51 3.72 24.63
C SER A 719 -4.69 3.52 23.12
N SER A 720 -4.07 2.49 22.55
CA SER A 720 -4.24 2.12 21.14
C SER A 720 -5.68 1.66 20.86
N PHE A 721 -6.23 0.80 21.71
CA PHE A 721 -7.61 0.32 21.59
C PHE A 721 -8.65 1.42 21.86
N TRP A 722 -8.28 2.50 22.52
CA TRP A 722 -9.18 3.64 22.72
C TRP A 722 -9.35 4.51 21.46
N ILE A 723 -8.45 4.41 20.47
CA ILE A 723 -8.45 5.25 19.27
C ILE A 723 -9.79 5.21 18.51
N PRO A 724 -10.37 4.02 18.16
CA PRO A 724 -11.67 3.96 17.48
C PRO A 724 -12.81 4.68 18.20
N PHE A 725 -12.82 4.62 19.54
CA PHE A 725 -13.82 5.33 20.34
C PHE A 725 -13.62 6.85 20.26
N THR A 726 -12.39 7.33 20.47
CA THR A 726 -12.10 8.77 20.35
C THR A 726 -12.42 9.32 18.97
N TYR A 727 -12.15 8.54 17.92
CA TYR A 727 -12.47 8.90 16.55
C TYR A 727 -13.98 8.96 16.31
N ALA A 728 -14.77 8.04 16.85
CA ALA A 728 -16.24 8.08 16.74
C ALA A 728 -16.85 9.31 17.44
N VAL A 729 -16.30 9.68 18.59
CA VAL A 729 -16.72 10.85 19.37
C VAL A 729 -16.34 12.15 18.67
N ASP A 730 -15.07 12.32 18.30
CA ASP A 730 -14.51 13.55 17.73
C ASP A 730 -13.63 13.28 16.50
N PRO A 731 -14.24 12.95 15.34
CA PRO A 731 -13.48 12.75 14.11
C PRO A 731 -12.89 14.08 13.62
N PRO A 732 -11.70 14.08 12.99
CA PRO A 732 -11.09 15.31 12.49
C PRO A 732 -11.92 15.94 11.38
N SER A 733 -11.99 17.27 11.37
CA SER A 733 -12.52 18.05 10.25
C SER A 733 -11.46 18.22 9.16
N MET A 734 -11.91 18.29 7.91
CA MET A 734 -11.11 18.76 6.78
C MET A 734 -11.73 19.98 6.11
N PRO A 735 -10.90 20.88 5.55
CA PRO A 735 -11.36 21.88 4.59
C PRO A 735 -12.06 21.23 3.39
N ASP A 736 -12.82 22.02 2.65
CA ASP A 736 -13.36 21.60 1.37
C ASP A 736 -12.23 21.20 0.40
N ARG A 737 -12.45 20.19 -0.44
CA ARG A 737 -11.43 19.66 -1.35
C ARG A 737 -10.83 20.76 -2.23
N GLU A 738 -11.64 21.69 -2.73
CA GLU A 738 -11.17 22.77 -3.60
C GLU A 738 -10.18 23.70 -2.89
N SER A 739 -10.34 23.89 -1.57
CA SER A 739 -9.40 24.71 -0.78
C SER A 739 -8.04 24.04 -0.56
N LEU A 740 -7.92 22.75 -0.85
CA LEU A 740 -6.67 21.99 -0.78
C LEU A 740 -5.89 22.01 -2.11
N LEU A 741 -6.50 22.60 -3.15
CA LEU A 741 -6.00 22.62 -4.52
C LEU A 741 -5.73 24.06 -4.99
N VAL A 742 -4.75 24.20 -5.88
CA VAL A 742 -4.48 25.40 -6.67
C VAL A 742 -4.79 25.06 -8.11
N ARG A 743 -5.73 25.80 -8.72
CA ARG A 743 -6.12 25.62 -10.11
C ARG A 743 -5.40 26.61 -11.01
N ASP A 744 -4.83 26.12 -12.10
CA ASP A 744 -4.39 26.97 -13.18
C ASP A 744 -5.63 27.58 -13.86
N PRO A 745 -5.75 28.92 -13.94
CA PRO A 745 -6.93 29.57 -14.50
C PRO A 745 -7.10 29.39 -16.01
N LYS A 746 -6.05 28.99 -16.73
CA LYS A 746 -6.08 28.76 -18.18
C LYS A 746 -6.35 27.30 -18.52
N THR A 747 -5.63 26.37 -17.90
CA THR A 747 -5.74 24.94 -18.22
C THR A 747 -6.79 24.22 -17.36
N GLY A 748 -7.20 24.82 -16.23
CA GLY A 748 -8.11 24.21 -15.26
C GLY A 748 -7.47 23.07 -14.47
N VAL A 749 -6.18 22.81 -14.66
CA VAL A 749 -5.42 21.76 -13.95
C VAL A 749 -5.34 22.13 -12.48
N ALA A 750 -5.70 21.19 -11.61
CA ALA A 750 -5.59 21.33 -10.18
C ALA A 750 -4.33 20.65 -9.65
N HIS A 751 -3.58 21.34 -8.80
CA HIS A 751 -2.47 20.76 -8.05
C HIS A 751 -2.67 20.96 -6.55
N PRO A 752 -2.34 19.97 -5.70
CA PRO A 752 -2.41 20.18 -4.26
C PRO A 752 -1.50 21.31 -3.78
N THR A 753 -2.00 22.12 -2.85
CA THR A 753 -1.25 23.17 -2.17
C THR A 753 -0.02 22.59 -1.44
N LYS A 754 1.00 23.42 -1.18
CA LYS A 754 2.18 22.98 -0.42
C LYS A 754 1.80 22.54 1.00
N GLU A 755 0.82 23.21 1.59
CA GLU A 755 0.31 22.94 2.92
C GLU A 755 -0.43 21.60 2.97
N SER A 756 -1.30 21.32 1.99
CA SER A 756 -2.08 20.07 1.95
C SER A 756 -1.24 18.83 1.71
N LYS A 757 -0.05 18.97 1.10
CA LYS A 757 0.95 17.90 0.96
C LYS A 757 1.65 17.53 2.28
N THR A 758 1.39 18.24 3.39
CA THR A 758 2.04 18.02 4.68
C THR A 758 1.04 17.69 5.80
N ILE A 759 1.47 16.88 6.77
CA ILE A 759 0.62 16.47 7.89
C ILE A 759 0.90 17.37 9.10
N ALA A 760 -0.09 18.14 9.52
CA ALA A 760 0.02 18.97 10.72
C ALA A 760 -0.17 18.17 12.01
N PHE A 761 0.49 18.60 13.09
CA PHE A 761 0.37 18.00 14.42
C PHE A 761 -0.97 18.31 15.11
N ARG A 762 -1.39 17.40 16.02
CA ARG A 762 -2.55 17.56 16.93
C ARG A 762 -2.14 17.19 18.35
N GLY A 763 -2.82 17.74 19.36
CA GLY A 763 -2.53 17.54 20.79
C GLY A 763 -2.50 16.07 21.25
N GLN A 764 -3.16 15.15 20.54
CA GLN A 764 -3.04 13.70 20.77
C GLN A 764 -1.58 13.20 20.73
N THR A 765 -0.72 13.86 19.95
CA THR A 765 0.71 13.57 19.90
C THR A 765 1.38 13.79 21.26
N LEU A 766 1.00 14.84 22.01
CA LEU A 766 1.55 15.10 23.34
C LEU A 766 1.16 14.01 24.34
N TRP A 767 -0.07 13.50 24.24
CA TRP A 767 -0.53 12.38 25.06
C TRP A 767 0.30 11.12 24.79
N PHE A 768 0.58 10.83 23.52
CA PHE A 768 1.41 9.70 23.15
C PHE A 768 2.86 9.82 23.64
N GLU A 769 3.43 11.02 23.61
CA GLU A 769 4.74 11.30 24.19
C GLU A 769 4.76 11.17 25.72
N PHE A 770 3.68 11.60 26.39
CA PHE A 770 3.53 11.43 27.83
C PHE A 770 3.52 9.94 28.20
N GLU A 771 2.74 9.11 27.50
CA GLU A 771 2.71 7.66 27.75
C GLU A 771 4.07 7.00 27.55
N TYR A 772 4.76 7.31 26.45
CA TYR A 772 6.10 6.82 26.19
C TYR A 772 7.05 7.29 27.32
N THR A 773 7.06 8.57 27.66
CA THR A 773 7.94 9.11 28.70
C THR A 773 7.67 8.45 30.06
N PHE A 774 6.40 8.36 30.46
CA PHE A 774 5.99 7.74 31.73
C PHE A 774 6.45 6.29 31.84
N THR A 775 6.18 5.48 30.80
CA THR A 775 6.58 4.07 30.78
C THR A 775 8.10 3.88 30.72
N THR A 776 8.85 4.77 30.05
CA THR A 776 10.32 4.79 30.13
C THR A 776 10.78 5.05 31.56
N VAL A 777 10.28 6.14 32.17
CA VAL A 777 10.70 6.56 33.52
C VAL A 777 10.37 5.49 34.54
N PHE A 778 9.17 4.91 34.49
CA PHE A 778 8.78 3.80 35.34
C PHE A 778 9.77 2.63 35.21
N THR A 779 10.07 2.20 33.99
CA THR A 779 11.01 1.10 33.72
C THR A 779 12.40 1.42 34.27
N SER A 780 12.89 2.64 34.10
CA SER A 780 14.19 3.10 34.63
C SER A 780 14.23 3.12 36.16
N VAL A 781 13.14 3.56 36.82
CA VAL A 781 13.03 3.58 38.28
C VAL A 781 13.03 2.15 38.84
N ILE A 782 12.27 1.24 38.24
CA ILE A 782 12.24 -0.16 38.66
C ILE A 782 13.59 -0.83 38.42
N PHE A 783 14.28 -0.54 37.31
CA PHE A 783 15.66 -0.97 37.08
C PHE A 783 16.60 -0.52 38.20
N ALA A 784 16.59 0.77 38.56
CA ALA A 784 17.40 1.30 39.64
C ALA A 784 17.07 0.63 40.99
N ALA A 785 15.79 0.37 41.25
CA ALA A 785 15.34 -0.30 42.48
C ALA A 785 15.89 -1.74 42.64
N THR A 786 16.26 -2.41 41.54
CA THR A 786 16.89 -3.75 41.59
C THR A 786 18.27 -3.79 42.24
N PHE A 787 18.91 -2.64 42.48
CA PHE A 787 20.21 -2.57 43.15
C PHE A 787 20.09 -2.34 44.66
N PHE A 788 18.93 -1.89 45.14
CA PHE A 788 18.78 -1.39 46.51
C PHE A 788 17.61 -2.02 47.29
N TYR A 789 16.51 -2.38 46.63
CA TYR A 789 15.23 -2.67 47.32
C TYR A 789 14.56 -3.98 46.94
N ILE A 790 14.64 -4.37 45.66
CA ILE A 790 14.20 -5.68 45.16
C ILE A 790 15.37 -6.61 45.36
#